data_AF-A0A8C2ZX30-F1
#
_entry.id   AF-A0A8C2ZX30-F1
#
_cell.length_a   1.000
_cell.length_b   1.000
_cell.length_c   1.000
_cell.angle_alpha   90.00
_cell.angle_beta   90.00
_cell.angle_gamma   90.00
#
_symmetry.space_group_name_H-M   'P 1'
#
loop_
_entity.id
_entity.type
_entity.pdbx_description
1 polymer ?
#
loop_
_entity_poly.entity_id
_entity_poly.type
_entity_poly.pdbx_seq_one_letter_code
_entity_poly.pdbx_strand_id
1 'polypeptide(L)'
;VNSVPPMLTYSEAVTHTHTQLLMCVCVCVCVENLLVITAATEETDGFNRFMRTAREFSYTVKVLGLGEQWLKAELLKHYRQQGHGCLVRGQVTYDVIFASGPEELLSKFSRLGHRVVFSAEGFCWPDQRLASRYPEVHSGKRYLNSGGFIGFASDLSSMVQQWKYKDNDDDQLFYTKIYLDKKQRAKFNMTLDHRSRIFQNLNGAVEEVVLKFERSKVRARNVAYDTLPVIIHGNGPTKLQLNYLGNYVPSAWTFEDGCGVCDDHLVNVDEEMPLVYLAVFIEHATPFMEEFLDRLTTLNYPPAKIRLFIHNNVVYHEHHIQRFWERHRALFPDALLVGPEENLQENKARAMAVGACKKDPECDYYFSIDSDVALTNPDTLRILIEENKSVIAPMLSKHGKLWSNFWGALSPEGFYSRSEDYIEIVQAKRMGLWNVPYITQAYLIKGSVLRSKLSQVSLYVEEGMDPDMVFCRSIRDQGVFMFVSNRDEFGRLVASSNFNTSRLHPDMWQIFDNPVDWKEKYISENYSKIFEDEKSFVEQPCPDVYWFPAFSEKMCDHLVETMEHNGQWSGGAHKDERLAGGYENVPTVDIHMNQIEFEKEWLKFLKEYIAPVTEKLYPGYYPKAQAIMNFVVRYRPDEQPSLRPHHDSSTFTINVALNSKDVDYEGGGCRFLRYDCQVESPRKGWSFMHPGRLTHYHEGLPTTRGTRYIMVSFVDP
;
A
#
# COMPACT_ATOMS: atom_id res chain seq x y z
N VAL A 1 48.57 16.10 -62.23
CA VAL A 1 48.59 16.72 -60.88
C VAL A 1 48.43 15.58 -59.88
N ASN A 2 49.42 14.71 -59.71
CA ASN A 2 50.71 14.92 -59.00
C ASN A 2 50.46 15.19 -57.50
N SER A 3 51.01 14.44 -56.53
CA SER A 3 51.75 13.16 -56.58
C SER A 3 51.98 12.61 -55.16
N VAL A 4 52.14 11.30 -55.03
CA VAL A 4 52.44 10.48 -53.82
C VAL A 4 53.85 9.86 -53.99
N PRO A 5 54.55 9.23 -53.00
CA PRO A 5 54.59 9.43 -51.53
C PRO A 5 55.86 10.25 -51.14
N PRO A 6 57.05 9.76 -50.68
CA PRO A 6 57.54 8.43 -50.24
C PRO A 6 57.82 8.29 -48.72
N MET A 7 58.04 7.04 -48.25
CA MET A 7 58.81 6.73 -47.02
C MET A 7 60.32 6.81 -47.30
N LEU A 8 61.15 7.05 -46.28
CA LEU A 8 62.54 6.56 -46.25
C LEU A 8 63.04 6.34 -44.81
N THR A 9 63.56 5.16 -44.55
CA THR A 9 64.22 4.72 -43.31
C THR A 9 65.69 5.15 -43.27
N TYR A 10 66.24 5.51 -42.10
CA TYR A 10 67.68 5.40 -41.84
C TYR A 10 67.98 5.03 -40.38
N SER A 11 69.12 4.37 -40.18
CA SER A 11 69.53 3.66 -38.96
C SER A 11 70.45 4.46 -38.03
N GLU A 12 70.42 4.07 -36.75
CA GLU A 12 71.52 4.06 -35.77
C GLU A 12 72.60 5.17 -35.78
N ALA A 13 72.63 5.96 -34.70
CA ALA A 13 73.87 6.27 -33.99
C ALA A 13 73.59 6.53 -32.49
N VAL A 14 74.39 5.94 -31.60
CA VAL A 14 74.23 6.00 -30.14
C VAL A 14 75.04 7.15 -29.55
N THR A 15 74.44 7.93 -28.64
CA THR A 15 75.17 8.58 -27.54
C THR A 15 74.35 8.56 -26.25
N HIS A 16 74.92 7.99 -25.18
CA HIS A 16 74.31 7.89 -23.86
C HIS A 16 74.07 9.24 -23.18
N THR A 17 72.90 9.41 -22.58
CA THR A 17 72.75 10.06 -21.26
C THR A 17 71.85 9.22 -20.38
N HIS A 18 72.32 8.86 -19.18
CA HIS A 18 71.52 8.11 -18.21
C HIS A 18 70.40 9.00 -17.65
N THR A 19 69.16 8.54 -17.75
CA THR A 19 68.08 8.99 -16.87
C THR A 19 67.28 7.76 -16.45
N GLN A 20 67.18 7.52 -15.15
CA GLN A 20 66.48 6.35 -14.61
C GLN A 20 64.98 6.48 -14.89
N LEU A 21 64.45 5.71 -15.84
CA LEU A 21 63.01 5.45 -15.89
C LEU A 21 62.64 4.63 -14.64
N LEU A 22 61.88 5.21 -13.73
CA LEU A 22 60.99 4.41 -12.90
C LEU A 22 59.99 3.72 -13.83
N MET A 23 60.14 2.41 -14.01
CA MET A 23 59.05 1.59 -14.55
C MET A 23 57.88 1.66 -13.58
N CYS A 24 56.90 2.51 -13.88
CA CYS A 24 55.58 2.41 -13.28
C CYS A 24 54.93 1.14 -13.83
N VAL A 25 55.11 0.02 -13.13
CA VAL A 25 54.47 -1.26 -13.47
C VAL A 25 52.96 -1.10 -13.24
N CYS A 26 52.26 -0.67 -14.29
CA CYS A 26 50.81 -0.64 -14.31
C CYS A 26 50.33 -2.09 -14.40
N VAL A 27 50.14 -2.74 -13.24
CA VAL A 27 49.54 -4.07 -13.16
C VAL A 27 48.11 -3.96 -13.68
N CYS A 28 47.88 -4.41 -14.90
CA CYS A 28 46.57 -4.40 -15.51
C CYS A 28 45.71 -5.49 -14.83
N VAL A 29 44.83 -5.08 -13.91
CA VAL A 29 44.00 -6.01 -13.13
C VAL A 29 42.81 -6.41 -14.00
N CYS A 30 42.82 -7.64 -14.52
CA CYS A 30 41.75 -8.17 -15.36
C CYS A 30 40.53 -8.59 -14.51
N VAL A 31 39.32 -8.43 -15.07
CA VAL A 31 38.04 -8.78 -14.42
C VAL A 31 37.97 -10.27 -14.04
N GLU A 32 38.52 -11.15 -14.89
CA GLU A 32 38.60 -12.60 -14.64
C GLU A 32 39.36 -12.97 -13.36
N ASN A 33 40.20 -12.07 -12.84
CA ASN A 33 40.95 -12.25 -11.60
C ASN A 33 40.24 -11.67 -10.37
N LEU A 34 39.01 -11.19 -10.47
CA LEU A 34 38.22 -10.71 -9.32
C LEU A 34 37.35 -11.82 -8.73
N LEU A 35 37.52 -12.10 -7.44
CA LEU A 35 36.65 -12.99 -6.68
C LEU A 35 36.01 -12.26 -5.49
N VAL A 36 34.68 -12.22 -5.46
CA VAL A 36 33.93 -11.77 -4.28
C VAL A 36 33.76 -12.95 -3.33
N ILE A 37 34.36 -12.87 -2.15
CA ILE A 37 34.16 -13.84 -1.07
C ILE A 37 33.22 -13.23 -0.02
N THR A 38 32.22 -14.00 0.39
CA THR A 38 31.18 -13.51 1.29
C THR A 38 30.64 -14.59 2.21
N ALA A 39 30.04 -14.18 3.32
CA ALA A 39 29.59 -15.06 4.39
C ALA A 39 28.06 -15.12 4.46
N ALA A 40 27.47 -16.30 4.33
CA ALA A 40 26.04 -16.51 4.63
C ALA A 40 25.83 -17.91 5.20
N THR A 41 25.12 -17.99 6.32
CA THR A 41 24.69 -19.25 6.94
C THR A 41 23.41 -19.78 6.32
N GLU A 42 22.53 -18.87 5.87
CA GLU A 42 21.20 -19.15 5.34
C GLU A 42 20.86 -18.25 4.14
N GLU A 43 19.93 -18.71 3.29
CA GLU A 43 19.38 -17.92 2.19
C GLU A 43 18.27 -16.99 2.71
N THR A 44 18.69 -15.79 3.13
CA THR A 44 17.80 -14.71 3.58
C THR A 44 17.37 -13.81 2.43
N ASP A 45 16.32 -13.01 2.62
CA ASP A 45 15.84 -12.09 1.57
C ASP A 45 16.91 -11.02 1.25
N GLY A 46 17.71 -10.63 2.26
CA GLY A 46 18.89 -9.79 2.10
C GLY A 46 20.02 -10.46 1.29
N PHE A 47 20.29 -11.74 1.54
CA PHE A 47 21.24 -12.54 0.73
C PHE A 47 20.76 -12.67 -0.74
N ASN A 48 19.48 -12.92 -0.96
CA ASN A 48 18.90 -13.05 -2.29
C ASN A 48 18.99 -11.72 -3.06
N ARG A 49 18.71 -10.59 -2.41
CA ARG A 49 18.93 -9.25 -2.98
C ARG A 49 20.40 -9.02 -3.33
N PHE A 50 21.33 -9.34 -2.43
CA PHE A 50 22.77 -9.25 -2.68
C PHE A 50 23.16 -10.07 -3.92
N MET A 51 22.78 -11.34 -3.98
CA MET A 51 23.08 -12.25 -5.09
C MET A 51 22.46 -11.79 -6.42
N ARG A 52 21.25 -11.22 -6.42
CA ARG A 52 20.63 -10.60 -7.60
C ARG A 52 21.52 -9.50 -8.17
N THR A 53 21.88 -8.50 -7.35
CA THR A 53 22.73 -7.38 -7.79
C THR A 53 24.15 -7.82 -8.19
N ALA A 54 24.65 -8.92 -7.63
CA ALA A 54 25.93 -9.51 -8.03
C ALA A 54 25.86 -10.19 -9.41
N ARG A 55 24.80 -10.97 -9.68
CA ARG A 55 24.57 -11.64 -10.97
C ARG A 55 24.39 -10.65 -12.11
N GLU A 56 23.62 -9.58 -11.88
CA GLU A 56 23.34 -8.52 -12.86
C GLU A 56 24.62 -7.87 -13.41
N PHE A 57 25.62 -7.63 -12.56
CA PHE A 57 26.93 -7.13 -12.98
C PHE A 57 27.96 -8.22 -13.29
N SER A 58 27.54 -9.48 -13.40
CA SER A 58 28.42 -10.64 -13.66
C SER A 58 29.60 -10.76 -12.67
N TYR A 59 29.38 -10.48 -11.38
CA TYR A 59 30.37 -10.77 -10.34
C TYR A 59 30.46 -12.27 -10.07
N THR A 60 31.68 -12.81 -10.09
CA THR A 60 31.96 -14.15 -9.55
C THR A 60 31.94 -14.09 -8.02
N VAL A 61 30.91 -14.69 -7.41
CA VAL A 61 30.74 -14.75 -5.95
C VAL A 61 30.98 -16.17 -5.43
N LYS A 62 31.83 -16.30 -4.41
CA LYS A 62 31.95 -17.49 -3.56
C LYS A 62 31.35 -17.20 -2.19
N VAL A 63 30.25 -17.89 -1.90
CA VAL A 63 29.61 -17.89 -0.58
C VAL A 63 30.25 -18.96 0.30
N LEU A 64 30.50 -18.64 1.56
CA LEU A 64 31.08 -19.52 2.57
C LEU A 64 30.13 -19.66 3.76
N GLY A 65 30.12 -20.85 4.39
CA GLY A 65 29.32 -21.12 5.59
C GLY A 65 27.85 -21.48 5.37
N LEU A 66 27.38 -21.68 4.13
CA LEU A 66 26.01 -22.14 3.86
C LEU A 66 25.77 -23.49 4.53
N GLY A 67 24.93 -23.52 5.57
CA GLY A 67 24.68 -24.72 6.39
C GLY A 67 25.77 -25.10 7.41
N GLU A 68 26.83 -24.30 7.60
CA GLU A 68 27.92 -24.57 8.55
C GLU A 68 28.26 -23.36 9.43
N GLN A 69 28.70 -23.60 10.67
CA GLN A 69 29.05 -22.52 11.61
C GLN A 69 30.44 -21.88 11.39
N TRP A 70 31.36 -22.46 10.60
CA TRP A 70 32.78 -22.09 10.67
C TRP A 70 33.47 -21.67 9.36
N LEU A 71 33.57 -20.36 9.15
CA LEU A 71 34.13 -19.79 7.91
C LEU A 71 35.67 -19.83 7.79
N LYS A 72 36.42 -19.80 8.90
CA LYS A 72 37.87 -19.48 8.85
C LYS A 72 38.68 -20.49 8.04
N ALA A 73 38.41 -21.78 8.21
CA ALA A 73 39.13 -22.84 7.52
C ALA A 73 38.83 -22.83 6.01
N GLU A 74 37.57 -22.60 5.63
CA GLU A 74 37.13 -22.54 4.23
C GLU A 74 37.67 -21.29 3.52
N LEU A 75 37.64 -20.14 4.20
CA LEU A 75 38.17 -18.87 3.70
C LEU A 75 39.69 -18.97 3.43
N LEU A 76 40.46 -19.54 4.37
CA LEU A 76 41.90 -19.81 4.18
C LEU A 76 42.19 -20.85 3.08
N LYS A 77 41.31 -21.84 2.86
CA LYS A 77 41.43 -22.81 1.76
C LYS A 77 41.32 -22.12 0.40
N HIS A 78 40.30 -21.27 0.22
CA HIS A 78 40.11 -20.53 -1.03
C HIS A 78 41.25 -19.54 -1.30
N TYR A 79 41.71 -18.80 -0.29
CA TYR A 79 42.87 -17.90 -0.42
C TYR A 79 44.17 -18.61 -0.85
N ARG A 80 44.32 -19.91 -0.59
CA ARG A 80 45.49 -20.71 -1.02
C ARG A 80 45.34 -21.32 -2.41
N GLN A 81 44.12 -21.41 -2.93
CA GLN A 81 43.83 -21.94 -4.27
C GLN A 81 43.88 -20.85 -5.35
N GLN A 82 43.83 -19.57 -4.96
CA GLN A 82 43.89 -18.43 -5.87
C GLN A 82 45.33 -18.00 -6.16
N GLY A 83 45.63 -17.74 -7.43
CA GLY A 83 46.96 -17.32 -7.88
C GLY A 83 47.35 -15.89 -7.44
N HIS A 84 48.65 -15.57 -7.54
CA HIS A 84 49.22 -14.30 -7.05
C HIS A 84 48.63 -13.01 -7.66
N GLY A 85 47.89 -13.09 -8.76
CA GLY A 85 47.19 -11.96 -9.40
C GLY A 85 45.72 -11.80 -9.02
N CYS A 86 45.13 -12.73 -8.26
CA CYS A 86 43.72 -12.70 -7.89
C CYS A 86 43.44 -11.59 -6.87
N LEU A 87 42.46 -10.73 -7.18
CA LEU A 87 41.94 -9.71 -6.28
C LEU A 87 40.74 -10.31 -5.54
N VAL A 88 40.88 -10.46 -4.23
CA VAL A 88 39.82 -11.01 -3.39
C VAL A 88 39.19 -9.89 -2.60
N ARG A 89 37.90 -10.00 -2.41
CA ARG A 89 37.11 -9.09 -1.59
C ARG A 89 36.44 -9.88 -0.48
N GLY A 90 36.55 -9.40 0.76
CA GLY A 90 35.78 -9.92 1.90
C GLY A 90 34.58 -9.01 2.19
N GLN A 91 33.42 -9.62 2.48
CA GLN A 91 32.18 -8.88 2.71
C GLN A 91 31.12 -9.66 3.51
N VAL A 92 30.33 -8.95 4.32
CA VAL A 92 29.06 -9.41 4.93
C VAL A 92 27.93 -9.38 3.90
N THR A 93 27.11 -10.43 3.79
CA THR A 93 26.09 -10.57 2.72
C THR A 93 24.80 -9.79 2.92
N TYR A 94 24.18 -9.96 4.09
CA TYR A 94 22.74 -9.74 4.27
C TYR A 94 22.29 -8.28 4.07
N ASP A 95 23.20 -7.33 4.29
CA ASP A 95 22.97 -5.89 4.22
C ASP A 95 23.88 -5.20 3.21
N VAL A 96 24.07 -5.81 2.03
CA VAL A 96 24.83 -5.22 0.93
C VAL A 96 24.08 -5.27 -0.39
N ILE A 97 24.26 -4.22 -1.19
CA ILE A 97 23.92 -4.22 -2.63
C ILE A 97 25.08 -3.69 -3.49
N PHE A 98 25.19 -4.22 -4.70
CA PHE A 98 26.06 -3.66 -5.74
C PHE A 98 25.32 -2.59 -6.53
N ALA A 99 25.97 -1.44 -6.72
CA ALA A 99 25.50 -0.32 -7.53
C ALA A 99 26.28 -0.18 -8.86
N SER A 100 27.39 -0.91 -9.04
CA SER A 100 28.13 -0.97 -10.31
C SER A 100 29.02 -2.21 -10.44
N GLY A 101 29.51 -2.46 -11.66
CA GLY A 101 30.19 -3.69 -12.03
C GLY A 101 31.71 -3.74 -11.79
N PRO A 102 32.32 -4.92 -12.04
CA PRO A 102 33.72 -5.22 -11.75
C PRO A 102 34.73 -4.22 -12.31
N GLU A 103 34.53 -3.73 -13.54
CA GLU A 103 35.49 -2.81 -14.19
C GLU A 103 35.63 -1.49 -13.44
N GLU A 104 34.51 -0.91 -12.98
CA GLU A 104 34.53 0.33 -12.20
C GLU A 104 35.18 0.10 -10.82
N LEU A 105 34.91 -1.07 -10.21
CA LEU A 105 35.53 -1.48 -8.94
C LEU A 105 37.06 -1.56 -9.07
N LEU A 106 37.55 -2.28 -10.08
CA LEU A 106 38.98 -2.46 -10.34
C LEU A 106 39.65 -1.15 -10.71
N SER A 107 39.04 -0.34 -11.59
CA SER A 107 39.54 0.98 -11.98
C SER A 107 39.70 1.91 -10.76
N LYS A 108 38.72 1.93 -9.85
CA LYS A 108 38.80 2.72 -8.61
C LYS A 108 39.82 2.18 -7.63
N PHE A 109 39.91 0.85 -7.46
CA PHE A 109 40.92 0.22 -6.61
C PHE A 109 42.34 0.55 -7.09
N SER A 110 42.62 0.37 -8.39
CA SER A 110 43.91 0.70 -8.99
C SER A 110 44.28 2.19 -8.83
N ARG A 111 43.30 3.10 -8.97
CA ARG A 111 43.50 4.55 -8.77
C ARG A 111 43.84 4.94 -7.32
N LEU A 112 43.55 4.10 -6.33
CA LEU A 112 43.97 4.35 -4.94
C LEU A 112 45.46 4.02 -4.71
N GLY A 113 46.10 3.21 -5.55
CA GLY A 113 47.54 2.90 -5.44
C GLY A 113 47.94 2.06 -4.22
N HIS A 114 46.98 1.41 -3.56
CA HIS A 114 47.18 0.60 -2.36
C HIS A 114 46.97 -0.90 -2.64
N ARG A 115 47.56 -1.77 -1.81
CA ARG A 115 47.44 -3.23 -1.99
C ARG A 115 46.22 -3.83 -1.28
N VAL A 116 45.77 -3.16 -0.21
CA VAL A 116 44.54 -3.49 0.52
C VAL A 116 43.81 -2.19 0.84
N VAL A 117 42.52 -2.13 0.50
CA VAL A 117 41.62 -1.00 0.78
C VAL A 117 40.47 -1.50 1.62
N PHE A 118 40.33 -1.00 2.84
CA PHE A 118 39.14 -1.22 3.67
C PHE A 118 38.10 -0.12 3.43
N SER A 119 36.83 -0.44 3.65
CA SER A 119 35.80 0.59 3.76
C SER A 119 36.02 1.48 4.98
N ALA A 120 35.55 2.72 4.91
CA ALA A 120 35.71 3.71 5.98
C ALA A 120 34.35 4.10 6.57
N GLU A 121 34.30 4.41 7.86
CA GLU A 121 33.07 4.84 8.55
C GLU A 121 33.28 6.03 9.52
N GLY A 122 32.15 6.59 9.97
CA GLY A 122 32.12 7.75 10.88
C GLY A 122 32.47 7.42 12.33
N PHE A 123 32.33 6.16 12.77
CA PHE A 123 32.48 5.76 14.17
C PHE A 123 33.70 4.88 14.42
N CYS A 124 34.38 5.08 15.54
CA CYS A 124 35.48 4.22 15.98
C CYS A 124 34.90 3.06 16.81
N TRP A 125 34.42 2.02 16.14
CA TRP A 125 33.78 0.85 16.75
C TRP A 125 34.66 -0.42 16.62
N PRO A 126 34.69 -1.34 17.62
CA PRO A 126 33.99 -1.26 18.91
C PRO A 126 34.73 -0.44 19.98
N ASP A 127 36.06 -0.31 19.91
CA ASP A 127 36.85 0.38 20.95
C ASP A 127 37.17 1.83 20.56
N GLN A 128 36.35 2.77 21.05
CA GLN A 128 36.50 4.21 20.81
C GLN A 128 37.85 4.77 21.29
N ARG A 129 38.53 4.13 22.26
CA ARG A 129 39.83 4.59 22.78
C ARG A 129 40.95 4.47 21.74
N LEU A 130 40.72 3.70 20.67
CA LEU A 130 41.65 3.56 19.55
C LEU A 130 41.59 4.74 18.58
N ALA A 131 40.60 5.64 18.67
CA ALA A 131 40.41 6.75 17.73
C ALA A 131 41.64 7.65 17.58
N SER A 132 42.35 7.92 18.67
CA SER A 132 43.59 8.74 18.67
C SER A 132 44.78 8.06 17.97
N ARG A 133 44.74 6.75 17.76
CA ARG A 133 45.79 5.98 17.07
C ARG A 133 45.60 5.95 15.55
N TYR A 134 44.40 6.26 15.06
CA TYR A 134 44.14 6.38 13.63
C TYR A 134 44.92 7.58 13.04
N PRO A 135 45.44 7.49 11.80
CA PRO A 135 45.93 8.66 11.08
C PRO A 135 44.90 9.80 11.10
N GLU A 136 45.38 11.03 11.08
CA GLU A 136 44.50 12.17 10.85
C GLU A 136 44.09 12.21 9.38
N VAL A 137 42.84 12.61 9.13
CA VAL A 137 42.22 12.65 7.82
C VAL A 137 41.55 14.01 7.69
N HIS A 138 42.09 14.89 6.85
CA HIS A 138 41.56 16.26 6.68
C HIS A 138 40.17 16.30 6.02
N SER A 139 39.79 15.25 5.28
CA SER A 139 38.54 15.19 4.52
C SER A 139 38.18 13.74 4.21
N GLY A 140 37.12 13.25 4.85
CA GLY A 140 36.62 11.89 4.70
C GLY A 140 36.35 11.18 6.04
N LYS A 141 35.80 9.97 5.96
CA LYS A 141 35.58 9.06 7.10
C LYS A 141 36.92 8.53 7.63
N ARG A 142 37.11 8.49 8.95
CA ARG A 142 38.43 8.24 9.58
C ARG A 142 38.69 6.79 9.96
N TYR A 143 37.66 6.02 10.29
CA TYR A 143 37.80 4.73 10.97
C TYR A 143 37.52 3.56 10.02
N LEU A 144 38.10 2.39 10.33
CA LEU A 144 37.98 1.17 9.51
C LEU A 144 36.64 0.49 9.77
N ASN A 145 35.96 0.04 8.72
CA ASN A 145 34.84 -0.90 8.81
C ASN A 145 35.19 -2.21 8.06
N SER A 146 34.96 -3.36 8.70
CA SER A 146 35.35 -4.69 8.17
C SER A 146 34.34 -5.31 7.21
N GLY A 147 33.10 -4.80 7.14
CA GLY A 147 32.05 -5.37 6.30
C GLY A 147 32.26 -5.20 4.79
N GLY A 148 33.29 -4.45 4.38
CA GLY A 148 33.78 -4.42 3.01
C GLY A 148 35.26 -4.07 2.93
N PHE A 149 36.05 -4.93 2.28
CA PHE A 149 37.44 -4.66 1.92
C PHE A 149 37.86 -5.41 0.66
N ILE A 150 38.85 -4.87 -0.05
CA ILE A 150 39.35 -5.38 -1.33
C ILE A 150 40.87 -5.33 -1.36
N GLY A 151 41.52 -6.39 -1.86
CA GLY A 151 42.98 -6.46 -1.91
C GLY A 151 43.51 -7.73 -2.56
N PHE A 152 44.82 -7.79 -2.79
CA PHE A 152 45.44 -8.97 -3.41
C PHE A 152 45.34 -10.19 -2.50
N ALA A 153 45.01 -11.36 -3.08
CA ALA A 153 44.78 -12.61 -2.35
C ALA A 153 45.93 -12.99 -1.40
N SER A 154 47.18 -12.75 -1.80
CA SER A 154 48.37 -13.04 -0.99
C SER A 154 48.45 -12.21 0.30
N ASP A 155 48.05 -10.93 0.23
CA ASP A 155 48.09 -10.02 1.37
C ASP A 155 46.94 -10.31 2.32
N LEU A 156 45.72 -10.47 1.79
CA LEU A 156 44.54 -10.82 2.58
C LEU A 156 44.70 -12.20 3.26
N SER A 157 45.23 -13.20 2.56
CA SER A 157 45.58 -14.50 3.16
C SER A 157 46.56 -14.34 4.32
N SER A 158 47.61 -13.54 4.13
CA SER A 158 48.62 -13.25 5.15
C SER A 158 48.08 -12.45 6.35
N MET A 159 47.00 -11.68 6.16
CA MET A 159 46.28 -11.01 7.24
C MET A 159 45.38 -12.00 7.99
N VAL A 160 44.50 -12.74 7.31
CA VAL A 160 43.58 -13.69 7.95
C VAL A 160 44.31 -14.80 8.71
N GLN A 161 45.47 -15.26 8.23
CA GLN A 161 46.30 -16.24 8.94
C GLN A 161 46.75 -15.77 10.34
N GLN A 162 46.69 -14.47 10.63
CA GLN A 162 46.99 -13.92 11.96
C GLN A 162 45.82 -14.04 12.95
N TRP A 163 44.62 -14.44 12.50
CA TRP A 163 43.48 -14.71 13.37
C TRP A 163 43.77 -15.89 14.29
N LYS A 164 43.83 -15.64 15.60
CA LYS A 164 44.00 -16.64 16.66
C LYS A 164 42.89 -16.55 17.71
N TYR A 165 41.82 -15.85 17.37
CA TYR A 165 40.70 -15.49 18.22
C TYR A 165 39.57 -16.52 18.10
N LYS A 166 38.61 -16.47 19.01
CA LYS A 166 37.40 -17.30 19.00
C LYS A 166 36.46 -16.87 17.89
N ASP A 167 35.49 -17.72 17.61
CA ASP A 167 34.50 -17.57 16.54
C ASP A 167 33.57 -16.38 16.79
N ASN A 168 33.39 -15.99 18.06
CA ASN A 168 32.60 -14.86 18.53
C ASN A 168 33.43 -13.63 18.94
N ASP A 169 34.74 -13.63 18.69
CA ASP A 169 35.56 -12.42 18.86
C ASP A 169 35.34 -11.46 17.68
N ASP A 170 35.38 -10.16 17.96
CA ASP A 170 35.02 -9.12 17.00
C ASP A 170 35.98 -8.97 15.81
N ASP A 171 35.46 -9.09 14.59
CA ASP A 171 36.25 -9.04 13.36
C ASP A 171 36.72 -7.63 13.01
N GLN A 172 35.88 -6.61 13.24
CA GLN A 172 36.24 -5.21 13.03
C GLN A 172 37.40 -4.79 13.92
N LEU A 173 37.43 -5.24 15.18
CA LEU A 173 38.51 -5.00 16.14
C LEU A 173 39.80 -5.72 15.73
N PHE A 174 39.72 -6.91 15.14
CA PHE A 174 40.88 -7.62 14.59
C PHE A 174 41.53 -6.83 13.45
N TYR A 175 40.76 -6.45 12.42
CA TYR A 175 41.28 -5.68 11.30
C TYR A 175 41.74 -4.28 11.73
N THR A 176 41.02 -3.64 12.66
CA THR A 176 41.43 -2.37 13.30
C THR A 176 42.80 -2.49 13.97
N LYS A 177 43.04 -3.53 14.78
CA LYS A 177 44.34 -3.75 15.44
C LYS A 177 45.47 -3.92 14.43
N ILE A 178 45.23 -4.63 13.32
CA ILE A 178 46.21 -4.80 12.23
C ILE A 178 46.47 -3.46 11.50
N TYR A 179 45.43 -2.67 11.20
CA TYR A 179 45.57 -1.35 10.55
C TYR A 179 46.26 -0.29 11.42
N LEU A 180 46.11 -0.39 12.74
CA LEU A 180 46.73 0.52 13.72
C LEU A 180 48.17 0.15 14.10
N ASP A 181 48.68 -1.00 13.67
CA ASP A 181 50.11 -1.31 13.70
C ASP A 181 50.80 -0.68 12.48
N LYS A 182 51.67 0.31 12.73
CA LYS A 182 52.41 1.02 11.68
C LYS A 182 53.27 0.09 10.82
N LYS A 183 53.83 -0.99 11.39
CA LYS A 183 54.66 -1.96 10.65
C LYS A 183 53.79 -2.82 9.73
N GLN A 184 52.65 -3.30 10.22
CA GLN A 184 51.71 -4.09 9.41
C GLN A 184 51.07 -3.23 8.30
N ARG A 185 50.68 -1.99 8.60
CA ARG A 185 50.12 -1.04 7.61
C ARG A 185 51.10 -0.71 6.50
N ALA A 186 52.38 -0.53 6.81
CA ALA A 186 53.42 -0.38 5.80
C ALA A 186 53.64 -1.69 5.01
N LYS A 187 53.74 -2.83 5.69
CA LYS A 187 53.98 -4.16 5.08
C LYS A 187 52.93 -4.53 4.02
N PHE A 188 51.64 -4.35 4.34
CA PHE A 188 50.53 -4.69 3.45
C PHE A 188 50.05 -3.51 2.60
N ASN A 189 50.72 -2.36 2.64
CA ASN A 189 50.32 -1.11 1.97
C ASN A 189 48.79 -0.84 2.07
N MET A 190 48.29 -0.79 3.31
CA MET A 190 46.86 -0.67 3.59
C MET A 190 46.39 0.78 3.67
N THR A 191 45.17 1.04 3.19
CA THR A 191 44.46 2.32 3.32
C THR A 191 42.98 2.11 3.63
N LEU A 192 42.26 3.21 3.89
CA LEU A 192 40.79 3.21 3.96
C LEU A 192 40.20 4.05 2.82
N ASP A 193 39.02 3.67 2.32
CA ASP A 193 38.28 4.46 1.33
C ASP A 193 37.58 5.66 1.97
N HIS A 194 38.37 6.64 2.42
CA HIS A 194 37.93 7.80 3.20
C HIS A 194 36.80 8.63 2.55
N ARG A 195 36.59 8.56 1.23
CA ARG A 195 35.59 9.36 0.51
C ARG A 195 34.52 8.51 -0.20
N SER A 196 34.33 7.27 0.25
CA SER A 196 33.30 6.36 -0.26
C SER A 196 33.31 6.18 -1.79
N ARG A 197 34.50 6.13 -2.41
CA ARG A 197 34.62 5.97 -3.87
C ARG A 197 34.15 4.59 -4.32
N ILE A 198 34.46 3.59 -3.51
CA ILE A 198 34.15 2.18 -3.68
C ILE A 198 33.03 1.80 -2.72
N PHE A 199 33.21 2.04 -1.43
CA PHE A 199 32.33 1.54 -0.35
C PHE A 199 31.55 2.67 0.33
N GLN A 200 30.22 2.57 0.36
CA GLN A 200 29.37 3.43 1.18
C GLN A 200 28.79 2.64 2.35
N ASN A 201 29.34 2.89 3.54
CA ASN A 201 28.70 2.51 4.80
C ASN A 201 27.62 3.54 5.12
N LEU A 202 26.39 3.12 5.44
CA LEU A 202 25.27 4.02 5.68
C LEU A 202 25.23 4.57 7.11
N ASN A 203 25.76 3.84 8.10
CA ASN A 203 25.73 4.29 9.50
C ASN A 203 26.52 5.59 9.70
N GLY A 204 25.83 6.64 10.19
CA GLY A 204 26.41 7.98 10.34
C GLY A 204 26.69 8.69 9.00
N ALA A 205 26.05 8.26 7.91
CA ALA A 205 26.18 8.86 6.58
C ALA A 205 24.89 8.81 5.74
N VAL A 206 23.73 8.50 6.33
CA VAL A 206 22.43 8.42 5.61
C VAL A 206 22.12 9.73 4.87
N GLU A 207 22.26 10.88 5.55
CA GLU A 207 22.03 12.22 4.99
C GLU A 207 23.01 12.59 3.86
N GLU A 208 24.12 11.86 3.70
CA GLU A 208 25.07 12.08 2.61
C GLU A 208 24.68 11.33 1.33
N VAL A 209 23.68 10.44 1.37
CA VAL A 209 23.38 9.49 0.30
C VAL A 209 22.02 9.79 -0.33
N VAL A 210 22.02 10.05 -1.63
CA VAL A 210 20.79 10.25 -2.43
C VAL A 210 20.72 9.27 -3.60
N LEU A 211 19.51 8.96 -4.05
CA LEU A 211 19.30 8.24 -5.30
C LEU A 211 19.64 9.14 -6.49
N LYS A 212 20.52 8.66 -7.36
CA LYS A 212 20.82 9.22 -8.68
C LYS A 212 20.20 8.30 -9.73
N PHE A 213 19.13 8.77 -10.34
CA PHE A 213 18.51 8.12 -11.48
C PHE A 213 19.32 8.39 -12.76
N GLU A 214 19.61 7.33 -13.50
CA GLU A 214 20.00 7.30 -14.90
C GLU A 214 18.81 6.68 -15.67
N ARG A 215 18.87 6.48 -17.00
CA ARG A 215 17.67 6.06 -17.77
C ARG A 215 17.19 4.65 -17.38
N SER A 216 18.04 3.65 -17.61
CA SER A 216 17.80 2.23 -17.34
C SER A 216 18.47 1.73 -16.04
N LYS A 217 18.83 2.64 -15.12
CA LYS A 217 19.62 2.31 -13.92
C LYS A 217 19.50 3.39 -12.84
N VAL A 218 19.58 3.00 -11.57
CA VAL A 218 19.69 3.88 -10.41
C VAL A 218 20.97 3.58 -9.62
N ARG A 219 21.59 4.61 -9.06
CA ARG A 219 22.78 4.50 -8.20
C ARG A 219 22.61 5.32 -6.93
N ALA A 220 23.35 4.99 -5.88
CA ALA A 220 23.61 5.95 -4.81
C ALA A 220 24.67 6.99 -5.26
N ARG A 221 24.49 8.25 -4.85
CA ARG A 221 25.52 9.29 -4.88
C ARG A 221 25.78 9.77 -3.46
N ASN A 222 27.05 9.79 -3.04
CA ASN A 222 27.46 10.50 -1.84
C ASN A 222 27.64 11.99 -2.21
N VAL A 223 26.79 12.86 -1.68
CA VAL A 223 26.81 14.31 -1.99
C VAL A 223 27.90 15.06 -1.22
N ALA A 224 28.36 14.54 -0.07
CA ALA A 224 29.40 15.18 0.74
C ALA A 224 30.80 15.10 0.10
N TYR A 225 31.06 14.07 -0.72
CA TYR A 225 32.35 13.86 -1.40
C TYR A 225 32.26 13.86 -2.93
N ASP A 226 31.06 14.05 -3.48
CA ASP A 226 30.71 13.87 -4.90
C ASP A 226 31.24 12.56 -5.50
N THR A 227 30.84 11.44 -4.88
CA THR A 227 31.22 10.10 -5.35
C THR A 227 29.99 9.27 -5.69
N LEU A 228 30.16 8.34 -6.63
CA LEU A 228 29.20 7.28 -6.92
C LEU A 228 29.77 5.98 -6.37
N PRO A 229 29.41 5.53 -5.16
CA PRO A 229 29.86 4.25 -4.63
C PRO A 229 29.60 3.10 -5.60
N VAL A 230 30.45 2.09 -5.58
CA VAL A 230 30.19 0.82 -6.28
C VAL A 230 29.30 -0.07 -5.43
N ILE A 231 29.33 0.11 -4.10
CA ILE A 231 28.81 -0.80 -3.10
C ILE A 231 28.16 0.02 -2.00
N ILE A 232 27.00 -0.43 -1.53
CA ILE A 232 26.27 0.19 -0.42
C ILE A 232 26.10 -0.89 0.66
N HIS A 233 26.39 -0.53 1.91
CA HIS A 233 26.40 -1.42 3.08
C HIS A 233 25.56 -0.81 4.20
N GLY A 234 24.46 -1.48 4.54
CA GLY A 234 23.50 -1.08 5.57
C GLY A 234 23.95 -1.41 6.99
N ASN A 235 25.18 -1.02 7.33
CA ASN A 235 25.81 -1.39 8.59
C ASN A 235 25.07 -0.84 9.82
N GLY A 236 25.15 -1.55 10.95
CA GLY A 236 24.48 -1.15 12.19
C GLY A 236 22.96 -0.98 12.01
N PRO A 237 22.34 0.13 12.48
CA PRO A 237 20.89 0.33 12.47
C PRO A 237 20.32 0.75 11.10
N THR A 238 21.08 0.69 10.00
CA THR A 238 20.68 1.27 8.70
C THR A 238 20.11 0.27 7.68
N LYS A 239 19.63 -0.89 8.16
CA LYS A 239 19.03 -1.95 7.33
C LYS A 239 17.82 -1.45 6.54
N LEU A 240 16.99 -0.58 7.14
CA LEU A 240 15.78 -0.07 6.49
C LEU A 240 16.09 0.97 5.41
N GLN A 241 17.11 1.82 5.61
CA GLN A 241 17.60 2.74 4.59
C GLN A 241 18.21 1.96 3.41
N LEU A 242 18.86 0.83 3.67
CA LEU A 242 19.30 -0.08 2.61
C LEU A 242 18.12 -0.75 1.89
N ASN A 243 17.03 -1.08 2.60
CA ASN A 243 15.82 -1.62 1.97
C ASN A 243 15.19 -0.60 1.01
N TYR A 244 15.05 0.66 1.42
CA TYR A 244 14.65 1.77 0.55
C TYR A 244 15.55 1.87 -0.69
N LEU A 245 16.88 1.97 -0.52
CA LEU A 245 17.81 2.04 -1.65
C LEU A 245 17.74 0.80 -2.55
N GLY A 246 17.50 -0.39 -1.98
CA GLY A 246 17.39 -1.67 -2.68
C GLY A 246 16.09 -1.90 -3.48
N ASN A 247 15.09 -1.04 -3.31
CA ASN A 247 13.90 -0.97 -4.18
C ASN A 247 14.21 -0.33 -5.54
N TYR A 248 15.35 0.37 -5.65
CA TYR A 248 15.77 1.07 -6.87
C TYR A 248 17.09 0.53 -7.41
N VAL A 249 18.12 0.47 -6.55
CA VAL A 249 19.50 0.21 -6.95
C VAL A 249 19.75 -1.30 -7.13
N PRO A 250 20.34 -1.73 -8.25
CA PRO A 250 20.73 -0.93 -9.42
C PRO A 250 19.62 -0.75 -10.47
N SER A 251 18.73 -1.73 -10.66
CA SER A 251 17.70 -1.76 -11.71
C SER A 251 16.33 -2.23 -11.21
N ALA A 252 16.16 -2.35 -9.89
CA ALA A 252 14.94 -2.87 -9.28
C ALA A 252 13.71 -2.03 -9.61
N TRP A 253 13.89 -0.70 -9.72
CA TRP A 253 12.93 0.20 -10.33
C TRP A 253 13.64 1.31 -11.10
N THR A 254 13.28 1.54 -12.37
CA THR A 254 13.86 2.55 -13.27
C THR A 254 12.75 3.39 -13.94
N PHE A 255 13.12 4.53 -14.53
CA PHE A 255 12.17 5.36 -15.29
C PHE A 255 11.87 4.82 -16.70
N GLU A 256 12.73 3.95 -17.24
CA GLU A 256 12.61 3.40 -18.59
C GLU A 256 11.82 2.07 -18.59
N ASP A 257 12.12 1.19 -17.65
CA ASP A 257 11.60 -0.18 -17.58
C ASP A 257 10.51 -0.37 -16.50
N GLY A 258 10.32 0.62 -15.61
CA GLY A 258 9.49 0.47 -14.43
C GLY A 258 10.11 -0.52 -13.43
N CYS A 259 9.35 -1.50 -12.96
CA CYS A 259 9.82 -2.46 -11.96
C CYS A 259 10.55 -3.66 -12.60
N GLY A 260 11.87 -3.64 -12.63
CA GLY A 260 12.69 -4.71 -13.23
C GLY A 260 12.76 -6.03 -12.44
N VAL A 261 12.07 -6.13 -11.29
CA VAL A 261 12.13 -7.29 -10.36
C VAL A 261 10.75 -7.79 -9.94
N CYS A 262 9.69 -7.23 -10.51
CA CYS A 262 8.32 -7.61 -10.19
C CYS A 262 7.92 -8.95 -10.83
N ASP A 263 8.53 -9.29 -11.98
CA ASP A 263 8.31 -10.58 -12.66
C ASP A 263 9.35 -11.65 -12.25
N ASP A 264 10.21 -11.36 -11.28
CA ASP A 264 11.18 -12.31 -10.73
C ASP A 264 10.46 -13.45 -9.97
N HIS A 265 10.60 -14.67 -10.49
CA HIS A 265 10.16 -15.92 -9.86
C HIS A 265 8.64 -16.00 -9.59
N LEU A 266 7.83 -15.46 -10.50
CA LEU A 266 6.38 -15.64 -10.48
C LEU A 266 6.00 -17.13 -10.48
N VAL A 267 4.97 -17.47 -9.71
CA VAL A 267 4.40 -18.83 -9.63
C VAL A 267 3.13 -18.89 -10.47
N ASN A 268 2.98 -19.90 -11.31
CA ASN A 268 1.73 -20.16 -12.02
C ASN A 268 0.69 -20.75 -11.05
N VAL A 269 -0.31 -19.95 -10.67
CA VAL A 269 -1.34 -20.35 -9.71
C VAL A 269 -2.42 -21.25 -10.34
N ASP A 270 -2.57 -21.24 -11.68
CA ASP A 270 -3.61 -21.99 -12.38
C ASP A 270 -3.34 -23.51 -12.50
N GLU A 271 -2.11 -23.96 -12.21
CA GLU A 271 -1.74 -25.39 -12.23
C GLU A 271 -2.15 -26.12 -10.94
N GLU A 272 -1.92 -25.51 -9.78
CA GLU A 272 -2.31 -26.05 -8.48
C GLU A 272 -2.64 -24.91 -7.49
N MET A 273 -3.93 -24.65 -7.29
CA MET A 273 -4.40 -23.62 -6.35
C MET A 273 -3.99 -23.98 -4.91
N PRO A 274 -3.16 -23.17 -4.21
CA PRO A 274 -2.73 -23.47 -2.85
C PRO A 274 -3.87 -23.34 -1.82
N LEU A 275 -3.70 -23.91 -0.62
CA LEU A 275 -4.65 -23.73 0.48
C LEU A 275 -4.39 -22.40 1.22
N VAL A 276 -5.41 -21.54 1.30
CA VAL A 276 -5.32 -20.23 1.93
C VAL A 276 -6.15 -20.19 3.21
N TYR A 277 -5.52 -19.85 4.33
CA TYR A 277 -6.20 -19.46 5.55
C TYR A 277 -6.56 -17.97 5.49
N LEU A 278 -7.85 -17.66 5.28
CA LEU A 278 -8.38 -16.30 5.23
C LEU A 278 -8.88 -15.90 6.62
N ALA A 279 -8.17 -14.99 7.28
CA ALA A 279 -8.50 -14.50 8.61
C ALA A 279 -9.02 -13.06 8.56
N VAL A 280 -10.28 -12.89 8.97
CA VAL A 280 -11.03 -11.64 8.99
C VAL A 280 -11.07 -11.08 10.42
N PHE A 281 -10.76 -9.80 10.58
CA PHE A 281 -10.74 -9.12 11.89
C PHE A 281 -11.70 -7.92 11.93
N ILE A 282 -12.71 -8.01 12.80
CA ILE A 282 -13.73 -6.97 13.05
C ILE A 282 -13.54 -6.45 14.48
N GLU A 283 -12.53 -5.60 14.67
CA GLU A 283 -12.07 -5.13 15.99
C GLU A 283 -12.75 -3.84 16.46
N HIS A 284 -13.35 -3.09 15.54
CA HIS A 284 -14.05 -1.84 15.80
C HIS A 284 -15.23 -1.71 14.83
N ALA A 285 -16.22 -0.87 15.16
CA ALA A 285 -17.42 -0.74 14.34
C ALA A 285 -17.08 -0.10 12.98
N THR A 286 -17.35 -0.83 11.90
CA THR A 286 -16.96 -0.48 10.53
C THR A 286 -18.18 -0.28 9.62
N PRO A 287 -18.23 0.80 8.83
CA PRO A 287 -19.25 0.99 7.80
C PRO A 287 -19.26 -0.13 6.75
N PHE A 288 -20.41 -0.35 6.11
CA PHE A 288 -20.55 -1.23 4.93
C PHE A 288 -20.15 -2.70 5.16
N MET A 289 -20.45 -3.23 6.36
CA MET A 289 -20.12 -4.61 6.74
C MET A 289 -20.81 -5.67 5.86
N GLU A 290 -22.04 -5.43 5.37
CA GLU A 290 -22.70 -6.36 4.44
C GLU A 290 -21.92 -6.45 3.12
N GLU A 291 -21.49 -5.31 2.58
CA GLU A 291 -20.70 -5.22 1.36
C GLU A 291 -19.28 -5.80 1.53
N PHE A 292 -18.65 -5.60 2.70
CA PHE A 292 -17.37 -6.22 3.04
C PHE A 292 -17.45 -7.75 3.03
N LEU A 293 -18.44 -8.31 3.73
CA LEU A 293 -18.63 -9.76 3.85
C LEU A 293 -19.01 -10.38 2.49
N ASP A 294 -19.89 -9.75 1.72
CA ASP A 294 -20.27 -10.24 0.40
C ASP A 294 -19.08 -10.21 -0.58
N ARG A 295 -18.19 -9.20 -0.53
CA ARG A 295 -16.95 -9.14 -1.33
C ARG A 295 -16.03 -10.34 -1.09
N LEU A 296 -16.00 -10.93 0.12
CA LEU A 296 -15.24 -12.16 0.41
C LEU A 296 -15.72 -13.37 -0.41
N THR A 297 -16.99 -13.39 -0.83
CA THR A 297 -17.56 -14.47 -1.66
C THR A 297 -17.30 -14.29 -3.15
N THR A 298 -16.99 -13.06 -3.57
CA THR A 298 -16.72 -12.69 -4.97
C THR A 298 -15.24 -12.74 -5.34
N LEU A 299 -14.36 -13.06 -4.40
CA LEU A 299 -12.94 -13.33 -4.69
C LEU A 299 -12.83 -14.42 -5.76
N ASN A 300 -11.98 -14.20 -6.76
CA ASN A 300 -11.72 -15.17 -7.82
C ASN A 300 -10.79 -16.28 -7.30
N TYR A 301 -11.29 -17.08 -6.37
CA TYR A 301 -10.55 -18.15 -5.71
C TYR A 301 -11.50 -19.27 -5.25
N PRO A 302 -11.20 -20.57 -5.50
CA PRO A 302 -12.09 -21.65 -5.13
C PRO A 302 -12.39 -21.68 -3.61
N PRO A 303 -13.67 -21.60 -3.17
CA PRO A 303 -14.00 -21.59 -1.75
C PRO A 303 -13.52 -22.84 -0.99
N ALA A 304 -13.46 -24.00 -1.66
CA ALA A 304 -12.91 -25.24 -1.11
C ALA A 304 -11.41 -25.16 -0.74
N LYS A 305 -10.66 -24.24 -1.36
CA LYS A 305 -9.25 -23.93 -1.08
C LYS A 305 -9.08 -22.74 -0.12
N ILE A 306 -10.17 -22.25 0.48
CA ILE A 306 -10.16 -21.26 1.56
C ILE A 306 -10.50 -21.95 2.89
N ARG A 307 -9.81 -21.56 3.96
CA ARG A 307 -10.20 -21.83 5.36
C ARG A 307 -10.49 -20.50 6.02
N LEU A 308 -11.77 -20.20 6.21
CA LEU A 308 -12.26 -18.92 6.70
C LEU A 308 -12.22 -18.88 8.23
N PHE A 309 -11.61 -17.84 8.79
CA PHE A 309 -11.65 -17.49 10.19
C PHE A 309 -12.22 -16.08 10.29
N ILE A 310 -13.23 -15.86 11.13
CA ILE A 310 -13.76 -14.51 11.42
C ILE A 310 -13.70 -14.28 12.92
N HIS A 311 -12.94 -13.28 13.33
CA HIS A 311 -13.01 -12.72 14.68
C HIS A 311 -13.87 -11.45 14.66
N ASN A 312 -14.86 -11.39 15.53
CA ASN A 312 -15.67 -10.21 15.76
C ASN A 312 -15.65 -9.82 17.22
N ASN A 313 -15.14 -8.62 17.49
CA ASN A 313 -15.12 -8.01 18.83
C ASN A 313 -16.28 -7.00 19.02
N VAL A 314 -17.17 -6.87 18.03
CA VAL A 314 -18.18 -5.82 17.96
C VAL A 314 -19.59 -6.42 17.94
N VAL A 315 -20.32 -6.28 19.05
CA VAL A 315 -21.71 -6.75 19.21
C VAL A 315 -22.64 -6.22 18.10
N TYR A 316 -22.45 -4.98 17.66
CA TYR A 316 -23.21 -4.40 16.55
C TYR A 316 -23.09 -5.22 15.23
N HIS A 317 -21.97 -5.90 14.98
CA HIS A 317 -21.77 -6.67 13.75
C HIS A 317 -22.23 -8.13 13.82
N GLU A 318 -22.66 -8.65 14.98
CA GLU A 318 -23.16 -10.03 15.11
C GLU A 318 -24.27 -10.34 14.10
N HIS A 319 -25.24 -9.44 13.93
CA HIS A 319 -26.36 -9.64 13.00
C HIS A 319 -25.95 -9.60 11.52
N HIS A 320 -24.86 -8.90 11.18
CA HIS A 320 -24.30 -8.91 9.82
C HIS A 320 -23.65 -10.26 9.53
N ILE A 321 -22.84 -10.76 10.47
CA ILE A 321 -22.16 -12.05 10.38
C ILE A 321 -23.16 -13.20 10.37
N GLN A 322 -24.22 -13.14 11.18
CA GLN A 322 -25.29 -14.14 11.16
C GLN A 322 -25.97 -14.22 9.78
N ARG A 323 -26.37 -13.09 9.19
CA ARG A 323 -26.98 -13.06 7.84
C ARG A 323 -26.02 -13.60 6.77
N PHE A 324 -24.75 -13.22 6.83
CA PHE A 324 -23.71 -13.75 5.95
C PHE A 324 -23.56 -15.26 6.10
N TRP A 325 -23.51 -15.77 7.34
CA TRP A 325 -23.37 -17.20 7.63
C TRP A 325 -24.58 -18.01 7.15
N GLU A 326 -25.80 -17.52 7.38
CA GLU A 326 -27.04 -18.14 6.90
C GLU A 326 -27.07 -18.26 5.37
N ARG A 327 -26.54 -17.27 4.64
CA ARG A 327 -26.43 -17.29 3.16
C ARG A 327 -25.28 -18.17 2.66
N HIS A 328 -24.10 -18.10 3.28
CA HIS A 328 -22.83 -18.56 2.68
C HIS A 328 -22.14 -19.73 3.40
N ARG A 329 -22.71 -20.29 4.48
CA ARG A 329 -22.16 -21.46 5.19
C ARG A 329 -21.80 -22.66 4.29
N ALA A 330 -22.53 -22.86 3.19
CA ALA A 330 -22.25 -23.94 2.24
C ALA A 330 -20.93 -23.75 1.46
N LEU A 331 -20.43 -22.52 1.33
CA LEU A 331 -19.16 -22.21 0.67
C LEU A 331 -17.96 -22.45 1.59
N PHE A 332 -18.14 -22.31 2.90
CA PHE A 332 -17.08 -22.38 3.91
C PHE A 332 -17.46 -23.36 5.05
N PRO A 333 -17.48 -24.69 4.79
CA PRO A 333 -17.95 -25.68 5.76
C PRO A 333 -17.10 -25.75 7.03
N ASP A 334 -15.79 -25.50 6.91
CA ASP A 334 -14.81 -25.53 8.00
C ASP A 334 -14.55 -24.14 8.63
N ALA A 335 -15.45 -23.16 8.42
CA ALA A 335 -15.21 -21.82 8.92
C ALA A 335 -15.27 -21.75 10.45
N LEU A 336 -14.33 -21.02 11.06
CA LEU A 336 -14.30 -20.73 12.49
C LEU A 336 -14.75 -19.29 12.74
N LEU A 337 -15.89 -19.13 13.41
CA LEU A 337 -16.39 -17.84 13.88
C LEU A 337 -16.08 -17.71 15.37
N VAL A 338 -15.48 -16.59 15.77
CA VAL A 338 -15.20 -16.22 17.16
C VAL A 338 -15.88 -14.88 17.43
N GLY A 339 -16.96 -14.89 18.22
CA GLY A 339 -17.76 -13.69 18.49
C GLY A 339 -17.33 -12.93 19.76
N PRO A 340 -18.00 -11.79 20.05
CA PRO A 340 -17.65 -10.92 21.17
C PRO A 340 -17.82 -11.60 22.54
N GLU A 341 -18.63 -12.66 22.62
CA GLU A 341 -18.88 -13.45 23.82
C GLU A 341 -17.62 -14.13 24.39
N GLU A 342 -16.63 -14.43 23.56
CA GLU A 342 -15.35 -15.00 23.98
C GLU A 342 -14.41 -13.95 24.61
N ASN A 343 -14.73 -12.65 24.49
CA ASN A 343 -13.97 -11.52 25.05
C ASN A 343 -12.46 -11.60 24.72
N LEU A 344 -12.16 -11.99 23.47
CA LEU A 344 -10.81 -12.22 23.00
C LEU A 344 -10.20 -10.91 22.49
N GLN A 345 -9.05 -10.52 23.06
CA GLN A 345 -8.33 -9.33 22.61
C GLN A 345 -7.75 -9.55 21.20
N GLU A 346 -7.80 -8.52 20.35
CA GLU A 346 -7.28 -8.51 18.97
C GLU A 346 -5.93 -9.23 18.82
N ASN A 347 -4.94 -8.90 19.66
CA ASN A 347 -3.62 -9.50 19.61
C ASN A 347 -3.63 -11.04 19.82
N LYS A 348 -4.54 -11.54 20.64
CA LYS A 348 -4.76 -12.98 20.86
C LYS A 348 -5.56 -13.61 19.72
N ALA A 349 -6.53 -12.88 19.14
CA ALA A 349 -7.26 -13.33 17.96
C ALA A 349 -6.36 -13.49 16.74
N ARG A 350 -5.54 -12.47 16.42
CA ARG A 350 -4.54 -12.53 15.34
C ARG A 350 -3.50 -13.65 15.59
N ALA A 351 -3.04 -13.81 16.84
CA ALA A 351 -2.17 -14.91 17.21
C ALA A 351 -2.83 -16.30 17.11
N MET A 352 -4.14 -16.41 17.39
CA MET A 352 -4.91 -17.65 17.24
C MET A 352 -5.05 -18.04 15.76
N ALA A 353 -5.41 -17.09 14.89
CA ALA A 353 -5.57 -17.30 13.45
C ALA A 353 -4.26 -17.74 12.78
N VAL A 354 -3.16 -17.03 13.04
CA VAL A 354 -1.82 -17.45 12.60
C VAL A 354 -1.42 -18.79 13.23
N GLY A 355 -1.81 -19.03 14.48
CA GLY A 355 -1.62 -20.30 15.18
C GLY A 355 -2.32 -21.49 14.50
N ALA A 356 -3.44 -21.28 13.81
CA ALA A 356 -4.12 -22.32 13.03
C ALA A 356 -3.30 -22.71 11.79
N CYS A 357 -2.94 -21.74 10.94
CA CYS A 357 -2.09 -21.99 9.76
C CYS A 357 -0.68 -22.51 10.12
N LYS A 358 -0.11 -22.10 11.26
CA LYS A 358 1.17 -22.65 11.76
C LYS A 358 1.08 -24.14 12.10
N LYS A 359 -0.08 -24.62 12.57
CA LYS A 359 -0.29 -26.03 12.97
C LYS A 359 -0.65 -26.92 11.80
N ASP A 360 -1.34 -26.40 10.79
CA ASP A 360 -1.67 -27.14 9.57
C ASP A 360 -0.48 -27.16 8.60
N PRO A 361 0.10 -28.33 8.28
CA PRO A 361 1.14 -28.42 7.25
C PRO A 361 0.61 -28.07 5.85
N GLU A 362 -0.68 -28.30 5.58
CA GLU A 362 -1.32 -28.03 4.29
C GLU A 362 -1.58 -26.52 4.08
N CYS A 363 -1.49 -25.67 5.11
CA CYS A 363 -1.63 -24.23 4.95
C CYS A 363 -0.46 -23.65 4.14
N ASP A 364 -0.65 -23.40 2.85
CA ASP A 364 0.36 -22.79 1.98
C ASP A 364 0.52 -21.30 2.24
N TYR A 365 -0.58 -20.60 2.49
CA TYR A 365 -0.61 -19.16 2.73
C TYR A 365 -1.64 -18.76 3.80
N TYR A 366 -1.32 -17.71 4.55
CA TYR A 366 -2.20 -17.03 5.49
C TYR A 366 -2.50 -15.62 4.96
N PHE A 367 -3.77 -15.30 4.70
CA PHE A 367 -4.22 -13.99 4.28
C PHE A 367 -5.01 -13.32 5.41
N SER A 368 -4.44 -12.27 6.00
CA SER A 368 -5.12 -11.43 6.99
C SER A 368 -5.85 -10.30 6.27
N ILE A 369 -7.08 -10.02 6.69
CA ILE A 369 -7.86 -8.88 6.23
C ILE A 369 -8.68 -8.26 7.38
N ASP A 370 -8.66 -6.95 7.47
CA ASP A 370 -9.39 -6.18 8.47
C ASP A 370 -10.66 -5.58 7.87
N SER A 371 -11.68 -5.38 8.71
CA SER A 371 -13.02 -4.96 8.24
C SER A 371 -13.13 -3.54 7.67
N ASP A 372 -12.09 -2.71 7.75
CA ASP A 372 -12.03 -1.41 7.08
C ASP A 372 -11.43 -1.49 5.66
N VAL A 373 -11.24 -2.70 5.12
CA VAL A 373 -10.74 -2.95 3.76
C VAL A 373 -11.88 -3.16 2.75
N ALA A 374 -12.03 -2.25 1.79
CA ALA A 374 -12.86 -2.46 0.62
C ALA A 374 -12.02 -3.03 -0.54
N LEU A 375 -11.85 -4.35 -0.59
CA LEU A 375 -11.27 -5.06 -1.75
C LEU A 375 -12.26 -5.01 -2.93
N THR A 376 -11.89 -4.29 -3.98
CA THR A 376 -12.69 -4.18 -5.21
C THR A 376 -12.19 -5.10 -6.32
N ASN A 377 -10.93 -5.55 -6.25
CA ASN A 377 -10.33 -6.45 -7.23
C ASN A 377 -10.47 -7.92 -6.76
N PRO A 378 -11.28 -8.75 -7.44
CA PRO A 378 -11.51 -10.13 -7.03
C PRO A 378 -10.27 -11.03 -7.22
N ASP A 379 -9.33 -10.66 -8.10
CA ASP A 379 -8.10 -11.40 -8.36
C ASP A 379 -6.98 -11.12 -7.35
N THR A 380 -7.19 -10.21 -6.38
CA THR A 380 -6.18 -9.80 -5.40
C THR A 380 -5.42 -10.97 -4.77
N LEU A 381 -6.13 -12.02 -4.35
CA LEU A 381 -5.50 -13.17 -3.69
C LEU A 381 -4.59 -13.96 -4.66
N ARG A 382 -4.99 -14.10 -5.94
CA ARG A 382 -4.15 -14.75 -6.97
C ARG A 382 -2.90 -13.93 -7.23
N ILE A 383 -3.04 -12.63 -7.50
CA ILE A 383 -1.93 -11.71 -7.79
C ILE A 383 -0.88 -11.71 -6.66
N LEU A 384 -1.31 -11.68 -5.39
CA LEU A 384 -0.40 -11.72 -4.24
C LEU A 384 0.32 -13.06 -4.07
N ILE A 385 -0.30 -14.18 -4.46
CA ILE A 385 0.32 -15.51 -4.44
C ILE A 385 1.33 -15.65 -5.59
N GLU A 386 0.96 -15.21 -6.79
CA GLU A 386 1.81 -15.22 -8.01
C GLU A 386 3.13 -14.50 -7.79
N GLU A 387 3.10 -13.34 -7.11
CA GLU A 387 4.28 -12.59 -6.67
C GLU A 387 5.26 -13.39 -5.78
N ASN A 388 4.85 -14.50 -5.16
CA ASN A 388 5.75 -15.47 -4.52
C ASN A 388 6.70 -14.89 -3.45
N LYS A 389 6.27 -13.86 -2.71
CA LYS A 389 7.08 -13.23 -1.64
C LYS A 389 6.78 -13.84 -0.26
N SER A 390 7.71 -13.68 0.68
CA SER A 390 7.58 -14.17 2.07
C SER A 390 6.40 -13.55 2.81
N VAL A 391 6.25 -12.22 2.66
CA VAL A 391 5.17 -11.40 3.21
C VAL A 391 4.87 -10.29 2.19
N ILE A 392 3.61 -10.12 1.79
CA ILE A 392 3.18 -9.12 0.79
C ILE A 392 1.81 -8.54 1.12
N ALA A 393 1.64 -7.23 0.96
CA ALA A 393 0.37 -6.51 1.07
C ALA A 393 -0.06 -5.95 -0.29
N PRO A 394 -1.37 -5.94 -0.61
CA PRO A 394 -1.90 -5.06 -1.65
C PRO A 394 -1.87 -3.62 -1.16
N MET A 395 -1.51 -2.64 -2.00
CA MET A 395 -1.59 -1.23 -1.61
C MET A 395 -3.06 -0.79 -1.57
N LEU A 396 -3.51 -0.37 -0.39
CA LEU A 396 -4.86 0.13 -0.13
C LEU A 396 -4.75 1.55 0.43
N SER A 397 -5.53 2.48 -0.11
CA SER A 397 -5.52 3.90 0.29
C SER A 397 -6.92 4.42 0.61
N LYS A 398 -7.01 5.39 1.54
CA LYS A 398 -8.27 6.10 1.80
C LYS A 398 -8.59 7.02 0.63
N HIS A 399 -9.81 6.93 0.10
CA HIS A 399 -10.20 7.66 -1.12
C HIS A 399 -9.93 9.18 -1.00
N GLY A 400 -9.27 9.75 -2.01
CA GLY A 400 -8.90 11.17 -2.06
C GLY A 400 -7.85 11.62 -1.03
N LYS A 401 -7.19 10.69 -0.31
CA LYS A 401 -6.22 10.97 0.77
C LYS A 401 -4.92 10.20 0.53
N LEU A 402 -3.85 10.59 1.23
CA LEU A 402 -2.54 9.91 1.18
C LEU A 402 -2.36 8.82 2.25
N TRP A 403 -3.37 8.59 3.11
CA TRP A 403 -3.31 7.56 4.14
C TRP A 403 -3.53 6.18 3.52
N SER A 404 -2.56 5.29 3.68
CA SER A 404 -2.55 3.93 3.11
C SER A 404 -2.09 2.90 4.13
N ASN A 405 -2.26 1.62 3.80
CA ASN A 405 -1.99 0.47 4.67
C ASN A 405 -0.49 0.09 4.81
N PHE A 406 0.43 1.04 4.57
CA PHE A 406 1.87 0.83 4.70
C PHE A 406 2.58 2.12 5.12
N TRP A 407 3.77 2.01 5.73
CA TRP A 407 4.67 3.15 5.95
C TRP A 407 5.96 2.93 5.17
N GLY A 408 6.44 3.95 4.46
CA GLY A 408 7.70 3.87 3.71
C GLY A 408 8.97 4.04 4.56
N ALA A 409 8.87 4.67 5.74
CA ALA A 409 9.99 4.89 6.65
C ALA A 409 9.54 4.79 8.13
N LEU A 410 10.52 4.67 9.03
CA LEU A 410 10.32 4.77 10.49
C LEU A 410 11.10 5.96 11.06
N SER A 411 10.61 6.50 12.17
CA SER A 411 11.39 7.38 13.05
C SER A 411 12.45 6.58 13.81
N PRO A 412 13.45 7.23 14.46
CA PRO A 412 14.42 6.54 15.32
C PRO A 412 13.79 5.72 16.45
N GLU A 413 12.60 6.11 16.90
CA GLU A 413 11.80 5.46 17.94
C GLU A 413 10.92 4.32 17.40
N GLY A 414 10.93 4.08 16.08
CA GLY A 414 10.17 3.00 15.43
C GLY A 414 8.73 3.35 15.02
N PHE A 415 8.31 4.62 15.15
CA PHE A 415 6.99 5.11 14.75
C PHE A 415 6.97 5.56 13.28
N TYR A 416 5.79 5.96 12.78
CA TYR A 416 5.59 6.45 11.42
C TYR A 416 6.57 7.58 11.03
N SER A 417 7.20 7.42 9.88
CA SER A 417 7.86 8.49 9.14
C SER A 417 7.54 8.37 7.66
N ARG A 418 7.48 9.51 6.95
CA ARG A 418 7.23 9.54 5.50
C ARG A 418 8.56 9.33 4.76
N SER A 419 8.63 8.32 3.89
CA SER A 419 9.76 8.18 2.95
C SER A 419 9.69 9.20 1.82
N GLU A 420 10.83 9.46 1.16
CA GLU A 420 10.94 10.42 0.06
C GLU A 420 10.02 10.09 -1.13
N ASP A 421 9.70 8.81 -1.32
CA ASP A 421 8.94 8.26 -2.46
C ASP A 421 7.48 7.87 -2.13
N TYR A 422 7.06 8.03 -0.88
CA TYR A 422 5.74 7.58 -0.40
C TYR A 422 4.58 8.14 -1.22
N ILE A 423 4.67 9.42 -1.61
CA ILE A 423 3.60 10.09 -2.36
C ILE A 423 3.53 9.55 -3.78
N GLU A 424 4.67 9.28 -4.43
CA GLU A 424 4.70 8.69 -5.77
C GLU A 424 4.23 7.23 -5.80
N ILE A 425 4.47 6.46 -4.74
CA ILE A 425 3.93 5.09 -4.60
C ILE A 425 2.41 5.14 -4.43
N VAL A 426 1.91 5.93 -3.46
CA VAL A 426 0.46 6.06 -3.19
C VAL A 426 -0.32 6.64 -4.37
N GLN A 427 0.27 7.56 -5.15
CA GLN A 427 -0.34 8.13 -6.34
C GLN A 427 -0.09 7.31 -7.62
N ALA A 428 0.41 6.08 -7.52
CA ALA A 428 0.74 5.20 -8.65
C ALA A 428 1.65 5.83 -9.73
N LYS A 429 2.45 6.85 -9.37
CA LYS A 429 3.48 7.45 -10.23
C LYS A 429 4.70 6.55 -10.37
N ARG A 430 4.95 5.72 -9.35
CA ARG A 430 5.90 4.61 -9.38
C ARG A 430 5.12 3.35 -9.03
N MET A 431 4.80 2.55 -10.02
CA MET A 431 4.16 1.23 -9.84
C MET A 431 5.24 0.14 -9.77
N GLY A 432 5.02 -0.85 -8.90
CA GLY A 432 5.94 -1.95 -8.67
C GLY A 432 5.71 -2.64 -7.32
N LEU A 433 6.78 -3.23 -6.81
CA LEU A 433 6.79 -3.99 -5.57
C LEU A 433 7.88 -3.43 -4.63
N TRP A 434 7.46 -2.98 -3.45
CA TRP A 434 8.27 -2.16 -2.58
C TRP A 434 8.55 -2.86 -1.25
N ASN A 435 9.82 -3.09 -0.91
CA ASN A 435 10.21 -3.54 0.43
C ASN A 435 10.04 -2.35 1.41
N VAL A 436 9.12 -2.49 2.35
CA VAL A 436 8.68 -1.42 3.26
C VAL A 436 8.76 -1.86 4.72
N PRO A 437 9.03 -0.95 5.66
CA PRO A 437 9.18 -1.29 7.08
C PRO A 437 7.89 -1.65 7.82
N TYR A 438 6.70 -1.32 7.29
CA TYR A 438 5.42 -1.54 7.98
C TYR A 438 4.28 -1.73 6.97
N ILE A 439 3.40 -2.70 7.25
CA ILE A 439 2.17 -3.04 6.51
C ILE A 439 1.07 -3.40 7.52
N THR A 440 -0.19 -3.20 7.16
CA THR A 440 -1.37 -3.40 8.04
C THR A 440 -2.63 -3.62 7.16
N GLN A 441 -3.79 -3.84 7.77
CA GLN A 441 -5.13 -4.06 7.21
C GLN A 441 -5.32 -5.25 6.24
N ALA A 442 -4.42 -5.48 5.29
CA ALA A 442 -4.48 -6.61 4.36
C ALA A 442 -3.07 -7.10 4.04
N TYR A 443 -2.78 -8.38 4.28
CA TYR A 443 -1.47 -8.96 3.97
C TYR A 443 -1.49 -10.49 3.89
N LEU A 444 -0.72 -11.01 2.94
CA LEU A 444 -0.49 -12.42 2.69
C LEU A 444 0.89 -12.82 3.24
N ILE A 445 0.95 -13.93 3.97
CA ILE A 445 2.17 -14.53 4.52
C ILE A 445 2.29 -15.97 4.02
N LYS A 446 3.47 -16.34 3.54
CA LYS A 446 3.74 -17.73 3.13
C LYS A 446 3.80 -18.66 4.34
N GLY A 447 3.00 -19.71 4.36
CA GLY A 447 2.87 -20.67 5.48
C GLY A 447 4.19 -21.36 5.84
N SER A 448 5.06 -21.62 4.85
CA SER A 448 6.41 -22.13 5.11
C SER A 448 7.29 -21.16 5.90
N VAL A 449 7.09 -19.84 5.76
CA VAL A 449 7.80 -18.80 6.55
C VAL A 449 7.24 -18.74 7.98
N LEU A 450 5.93 -18.89 8.15
CA LEU A 450 5.28 -19.03 9.46
C LEU A 450 5.79 -20.27 10.23
N ARG A 451 5.98 -21.40 9.54
CA ARG A 451 6.45 -22.66 10.12
C ARG A 451 7.98 -22.75 10.29
N SER A 452 8.76 -21.87 9.65
CA SER A 452 10.22 -21.81 9.77
C SER A 452 10.68 -20.56 10.54
N LYS A 453 11.04 -19.48 9.83
CA LYS A 453 11.65 -18.25 10.37
C LYS A 453 10.82 -17.58 11.47
N LEU A 454 9.49 -17.64 11.37
CA LEU A 454 8.59 -17.01 12.35
C LEU A 454 8.02 -18.00 13.37
N SER A 455 8.49 -19.26 13.41
CA SER A 455 7.93 -20.32 14.26
C SER A 455 7.96 -20.00 15.76
N GLN A 456 9.13 -19.58 16.26
CA GLN A 456 9.38 -19.25 17.67
C GLN A 456 8.98 -17.82 18.07
N VAL A 457 8.43 -17.03 17.14
CA VAL A 457 8.16 -15.60 17.35
C VAL A 457 6.69 -15.35 17.70
N SER A 458 6.48 -14.57 18.76
CA SER A 458 5.19 -13.95 19.07
C SER A 458 4.95 -12.81 18.09
N LEU A 459 4.00 -12.99 17.16
CA LEU A 459 3.77 -12.04 16.07
C LEU A 459 2.86 -10.86 16.44
N TYR A 460 2.10 -10.90 17.53
CA TYR A 460 1.14 -9.84 17.88
C TYR A 460 1.10 -9.48 19.37
N VAL A 461 1.73 -10.27 20.24
CA VAL A 461 1.57 -10.15 21.69
C VAL A 461 2.84 -9.57 22.31
N GLU A 462 2.80 -8.27 22.58
CA GLU A 462 3.69 -7.52 23.49
C GLU A 462 2.82 -6.52 24.29
N GLU A 463 3.03 -6.39 25.60
CA GLU A 463 2.13 -5.55 26.43
C GLU A 463 2.35 -4.05 26.18
N GLY A 464 1.24 -3.31 25.99
CA GLY A 464 1.27 -1.85 25.85
C GLY A 464 1.71 -1.32 24.48
N MET A 465 1.88 -2.19 23.48
CA MET A 465 2.12 -1.79 22.08
C MET A 465 1.01 -2.24 21.14
N ASP A 466 0.90 -1.51 20.04
CA ASP A 466 -0.01 -1.78 18.92
C ASP A 466 0.29 -3.14 18.26
N PRO A 467 -0.71 -4.01 18.01
CA PRO A 467 -0.49 -5.36 17.47
C PRO A 467 0.18 -5.37 16.10
N ASP A 468 -0.12 -4.41 15.22
CA ASP A 468 0.47 -4.33 13.87
C ASP A 468 1.90 -3.79 13.91
N MET A 469 2.22 -2.87 14.82
CA MET A 469 3.59 -2.45 15.07
C MET A 469 4.44 -3.61 15.62
N VAL A 470 3.89 -4.42 16.53
CA VAL A 470 4.54 -5.65 17.03
C VAL A 470 4.77 -6.63 15.88
N PHE A 471 3.75 -6.90 15.06
CA PHE A 471 3.84 -7.75 13.88
C PHE A 471 4.96 -7.34 12.92
N CYS A 472 4.95 -6.08 12.50
CA CYS A 472 5.96 -5.56 11.59
C CYS A 472 7.36 -5.61 12.21
N ARG A 473 7.50 -5.32 13.51
CA ARG A 473 8.77 -5.40 14.23
C ARG A 473 9.28 -6.84 14.30
N SER A 474 8.44 -7.77 14.74
CA SER A 474 8.76 -9.19 14.86
C SER A 474 9.23 -9.81 13.53
N ILE A 475 8.67 -9.38 12.40
CA ILE A 475 9.12 -9.82 11.06
C ILE A 475 10.47 -9.21 10.68
N ARG A 476 10.66 -7.89 10.89
CA ARG A 476 11.94 -7.20 10.63
C ARG A 476 13.09 -7.77 11.47
N ASP A 477 12.83 -8.09 12.73
CA ASP A 477 13.83 -8.63 13.66
C ASP A 477 14.31 -10.04 13.27
N GLN A 478 13.53 -10.78 12.46
CA GLN A 478 13.95 -12.04 11.82
C GLN A 478 14.56 -11.85 10.41
N GLY A 479 14.76 -10.61 9.95
CA GLY A 479 15.36 -10.32 8.65
C GLY A 479 14.51 -10.73 7.44
N VAL A 480 13.20 -10.93 7.64
CA VAL A 480 12.24 -11.19 6.57
C VAL A 480 11.74 -9.86 6.00
N PHE A 481 11.63 -9.77 4.68
CA PHE A 481 11.14 -8.57 4.01
C PHE A 481 9.61 -8.56 3.94
N MET A 482 9.03 -7.38 4.15
CA MET A 482 7.61 -7.10 3.93
C MET A 482 7.50 -6.27 2.66
N PHE A 483 6.71 -6.74 1.71
CA PHE A 483 6.48 -6.06 0.45
C PHE A 483 5.10 -5.42 0.41
N VAL A 484 4.96 -4.31 -0.30
CA VAL A 484 3.67 -3.80 -0.76
C VAL A 484 3.66 -3.74 -2.29
N SER A 485 2.62 -4.25 -2.92
CA SER A 485 2.40 -4.15 -4.37
C SER A 485 1.44 -3.02 -4.68
N ASN A 486 1.79 -2.16 -5.64
CA ASN A 486 0.89 -1.19 -6.25
C ASN A 486 0.87 -1.34 -7.79
N ARG A 487 1.07 -2.57 -8.27
CA ARG A 487 0.99 -2.93 -9.70
C ARG A 487 -0.44 -2.83 -10.24
N ASP A 488 -1.42 -3.10 -9.37
CA ASP A 488 -2.85 -3.14 -9.69
C ASP A 488 -3.66 -2.28 -8.71
N GLU A 489 -4.86 -1.88 -9.11
CA GLU A 489 -5.84 -1.28 -8.21
C GLU A 489 -6.57 -2.39 -7.44
N PHE A 490 -6.10 -2.68 -6.23
CA PHE A 490 -6.65 -3.77 -5.40
C PHE A 490 -7.95 -3.37 -4.67
N GLY A 491 -8.06 -2.11 -4.26
CA GLY A 491 -9.14 -1.62 -3.43
C GLY A 491 -8.77 -0.36 -2.65
N ARG A 492 -9.55 -0.09 -1.60
CA ARG A 492 -9.46 1.14 -0.79
C ARG A 492 -9.67 0.85 0.70
N LEU A 493 -9.29 1.82 1.53
CA LEU A 493 -9.57 1.80 2.97
C LEU A 493 -10.79 2.66 3.29
N VAL A 494 -11.71 2.10 4.07
CA VAL A 494 -12.90 2.74 4.63
C VAL A 494 -12.50 3.57 5.85
N ALA A 495 -13.23 4.65 6.12
CA ALA A 495 -13.07 5.48 7.31
C ALA A 495 -14.11 5.10 8.37
N SER A 496 -13.66 4.51 9.48
CA SER A 496 -14.49 4.10 10.62
C SER A 496 -14.57 5.12 11.77
N SER A 497 -13.74 6.17 11.75
CA SER A 497 -13.49 7.09 12.88
C SER A 497 -14.74 7.71 13.51
N ASN A 498 -15.78 7.98 12.72
CA ASN A 498 -17.00 8.69 13.13
C ASN A 498 -18.26 7.81 12.99
N PHE A 499 -18.13 6.49 12.94
CA PHE A 499 -19.25 5.59 12.65
C PHE A 499 -20.20 5.46 13.86
N ASN A 500 -21.38 6.08 13.77
CA ASN A 500 -22.35 6.12 14.86
C ASN A 500 -23.37 4.96 14.79
N THR A 501 -23.10 3.88 15.51
CA THR A 501 -23.94 2.67 15.57
C THR A 501 -25.25 2.83 16.37
N SER A 502 -25.57 4.00 16.91
CA SER A 502 -26.84 4.24 17.63
C SER A 502 -28.05 4.46 16.69
N ARG A 503 -27.79 4.67 15.39
CA ARG A 503 -28.84 4.85 14.37
C ARG A 503 -29.29 3.50 13.82
N LEU A 504 -30.53 3.42 13.33
CA LEU A 504 -31.07 2.18 12.73
C LEU A 504 -30.26 1.72 11.52
N HIS A 505 -29.91 2.66 10.63
CA HIS A 505 -29.11 2.44 9.43
C HIS A 505 -27.90 3.40 9.37
N PRO A 506 -26.84 3.18 10.19
CA PRO A 506 -25.71 4.10 10.32
C PRO A 506 -25.01 4.46 9.00
N ASP A 507 -24.93 3.49 8.09
CA ASP A 507 -24.31 3.64 6.77
C ASP A 507 -24.94 4.79 5.94
N MET A 508 -26.23 5.12 6.14
CA MET A 508 -26.87 6.22 5.41
C MET A 508 -26.12 7.55 5.60
N TRP A 509 -25.52 7.80 6.77
CA TRP A 509 -24.79 9.03 7.06
C TRP A 509 -23.34 9.05 6.54
N GLN A 510 -22.88 7.98 5.90
CA GLN A 510 -21.48 7.82 5.50
C GLN A 510 -21.10 8.55 4.19
N ILE A 511 -22.02 9.30 3.58
CA ILE A 511 -21.79 10.06 2.35
C ILE A 511 -20.60 11.03 2.46
N PHE A 512 -20.28 11.55 3.65
CA PHE A 512 -19.13 12.45 3.85
C PHE A 512 -17.80 11.71 3.96
N ASP A 513 -17.72 10.71 4.85
CA ASP A 513 -16.47 10.02 5.19
C ASP A 513 -16.08 8.97 4.13
N ASN A 514 -17.07 8.33 3.51
CA ASN A 514 -16.92 7.20 2.59
C ASN A 514 -17.81 7.35 1.33
N PRO A 515 -17.63 8.40 0.51
CA PRO A 515 -18.54 8.72 -0.60
C PRO A 515 -18.63 7.64 -1.68
N VAL A 516 -17.57 6.84 -1.89
CA VAL A 516 -17.54 5.80 -2.94
C VAL A 516 -18.37 4.58 -2.53
N ASP A 517 -18.13 4.03 -1.34
CA ASP A 517 -18.91 2.93 -0.78
C ASP A 517 -20.38 3.34 -0.55
N TRP A 518 -20.61 4.58 -0.11
CA TRP A 518 -21.97 5.13 -0.01
C TRP A 518 -22.67 5.18 -1.37
N LYS A 519 -21.96 5.59 -2.44
CA LYS A 519 -22.49 5.58 -3.81
C LYS A 519 -22.83 4.16 -4.27
N GLU A 520 -21.91 3.22 -4.09
CA GLU A 520 -22.11 1.80 -4.46
C GLU A 520 -23.34 1.20 -3.78
N LYS A 521 -23.62 1.55 -2.51
CA LYS A 521 -24.76 1.03 -1.75
C LYS A 521 -26.09 1.74 -2.04
N TYR A 522 -26.08 3.07 -2.16
CA TYR A 522 -27.30 3.88 -2.05
C TYR A 522 -27.72 4.62 -3.33
N ILE A 523 -26.82 4.83 -4.28
CA ILE A 523 -27.17 5.41 -5.58
C ILE A 523 -27.58 4.29 -6.54
N SER A 524 -28.51 4.58 -7.45
CA SER A 524 -28.91 3.58 -8.45
C SER A 524 -27.73 3.18 -9.32
N GLU A 525 -27.52 1.89 -9.55
CA GLU A 525 -26.49 1.36 -10.46
C GLU A 525 -26.57 2.01 -11.86
N ASN A 526 -27.77 2.36 -12.30
CA ASN A 526 -28.02 2.97 -13.60
C ASN A 526 -27.93 4.52 -13.59
N TYR A 527 -27.63 5.17 -12.46
CA TYR A 527 -27.50 6.63 -12.36
C TYR A 527 -26.47 7.18 -13.37
N SER A 528 -25.33 6.49 -13.56
CA SER A 528 -24.29 6.92 -14.50
C SER A 528 -24.80 7.01 -15.96
N LYS A 529 -25.75 6.15 -16.35
CA LYS A 529 -26.34 6.11 -17.70
C LYS A 529 -27.14 7.36 -18.05
N ILE A 530 -27.54 8.16 -17.06
CA ILE A 530 -28.13 9.49 -17.27
C ILE A 530 -27.18 10.40 -18.06
N PHE A 531 -25.87 10.25 -17.88
CA PHE A 531 -24.87 11.13 -18.49
C PHE A 531 -24.37 10.66 -19.84
N GLU A 532 -24.56 9.39 -20.17
CA GLU A 532 -24.26 8.81 -21.48
C GLU A 532 -25.13 9.46 -22.60
N ASP A 533 -24.68 9.36 -23.86
CA ASP A 533 -25.34 9.99 -25.02
C ASP A 533 -26.60 9.24 -25.50
N GLU A 534 -27.01 8.18 -24.81
CA GLU A 534 -28.25 7.46 -25.06
C GLU A 534 -29.48 8.29 -24.64
N LYS A 535 -30.07 8.98 -25.63
CA LYS A 535 -31.31 9.79 -25.49
C LYS A 535 -32.52 9.04 -24.90
N SER A 536 -32.45 7.73 -24.71
CA SER A 536 -33.51 6.86 -24.21
C SER A 536 -33.53 6.68 -22.69
N PHE A 537 -32.47 7.05 -21.96
CA PHE A 537 -32.36 6.64 -20.55
C PHE A 537 -33.06 7.59 -19.55
N VAL A 538 -33.17 8.88 -19.86
CA VAL A 538 -34.01 9.82 -19.11
C VAL A 538 -35.34 9.97 -19.83
N GLU A 539 -36.45 9.75 -19.11
CA GLU A 539 -37.79 9.91 -19.65
C GLU A 539 -38.31 11.34 -19.43
N GLN A 540 -39.19 11.81 -20.31
CA GLN A 540 -39.91 13.08 -20.14
C GLN A 540 -41.42 12.81 -20.19
N PRO A 541 -42.03 12.25 -19.12
CA PRO A 541 -43.44 11.84 -19.12
C PRO A 541 -44.42 12.99 -19.34
N CYS A 542 -44.07 14.22 -18.94
CA CYS A 542 -44.85 15.43 -19.19
C CYS A 542 -43.94 16.56 -19.68
N PRO A 543 -44.46 17.61 -20.37
CA PRO A 543 -43.65 18.76 -20.79
C PRO A 543 -42.89 19.37 -19.62
N ASP A 544 -41.57 19.53 -19.75
CA ASP A 544 -40.64 19.99 -18.70
C ASP A 544 -40.74 19.24 -17.35
N VAL A 545 -41.15 17.96 -17.38
CA VAL A 545 -41.06 17.02 -16.27
C VAL A 545 -40.18 15.85 -16.69
N TYR A 546 -38.97 15.79 -16.17
CA TYR A 546 -38.02 14.71 -16.44
C TYR A 546 -38.05 13.63 -15.37
N TRP A 547 -37.66 12.41 -15.71
CA TRP A 547 -37.75 11.24 -14.83
C TRP A 547 -36.54 10.31 -15.03
N PHE A 548 -35.81 10.04 -13.95
CA PHE A 548 -34.53 9.33 -13.98
C PHE A 548 -34.29 8.53 -12.68
N PRO A 549 -33.44 7.49 -12.69
CA PRO A 549 -33.10 6.75 -11.47
C PRO A 549 -32.13 7.55 -10.60
N ALA A 550 -32.42 7.67 -9.31
CA ALA A 550 -31.58 8.38 -8.34
C ALA A 550 -30.99 7.42 -7.30
N PHE A 551 -31.84 6.64 -6.64
CA PHE A 551 -31.46 5.76 -5.53
C PHE A 551 -31.54 4.27 -5.85
N SER A 552 -30.76 3.48 -5.12
CA SER A 552 -30.97 2.04 -5.03
C SER A 552 -32.22 1.73 -4.19
N GLU A 553 -32.78 0.54 -4.35
CA GLU A 553 -33.90 0.11 -3.50
C GLU A 553 -33.54 0.10 -2.01
N LYS A 554 -32.31 -0.30 -1.68
CA LYS A 554 -31.76 -0.33 -0.32
C LYS A 554 -31.81 1.04 0.36
N MET A 555 -31.50 2.13 -0.36
CA MET A 555 -31.61 3.49 0.16
C MET A 555 -33.06 3.86 0.46
N CYS A 556 -33.98 3.49 -0.44
CA CYS A 556 -35.40 3.77 -0.27
C CYS A 556 -35.96 3.04 0.97
N ASP A 557 -35.65 1.76 1.12
CA ASP A 557 -36.09 0.95 2.26
C ASP A 557 -35.50 1.47 3.58
N HIS A 558 -34.17 1.69 3.63
CA HIS A 558 -33.50 2.23 4.81
C HIS A 558 -34.03 3.62 5.20
N LEU A 559 -34.36 4.49 4.23
CA LEU A 559 -34.95 5.80 4.50
C LEU A 559 -36.37 5.69 5.05
N VAL A 560 -37.23 4.84 4.48
CA VAL A 560 -38.60 4.62 4.99
C VAL A 560 -38.58 4.01 6.39
N GLU A 561 -37.75 2.99 6.63
CA GLU A 561 -37.57 2.39 7.96
C GLU A 561 -37.05 3.40 8.98
N THR A 562 -36.13 4.28 8.61
CA THR A 562 -35.64 5.36 9.47
C THR A 562 -36.74 6.36 9.83
N MET A 563 -37.61 6.72 8.88
CA MET A 563 -38.73 7.64 9.14
C MET A 563 -39.80 7.02 10.05
N GLU A 564 -40.19 5.77 9.80
CA GLU A 564 -41.16 5.09 10.66
C GLU A 564 -40.58 4.74 12.04
N HIS A 565 -39.26 4.53 12.16
CA HIS A 565 -38.60 4.37 13.45
C HIS A 565 -38.56 5.69 14.26
N ASN A 566 -38.42 6.84 13.61
CA ASN A 566 -38.59 8.14 14.26
C ASN A 566 -40.05 8.32 14.72
N GLY A 567 -41.01 8.01 13.84
CA GLY A 567 -42.45 7.95 14.15
C GLY A 567 -43.14 9.29 14.42
N GLN A 568 -42.41 10.41 14.50
CA GLN A 568 -42.97 11.74 14.80
C GLN A 568 -43.51 12.44 13.54
N TRP A 569 -44.39 11.76 12.80
CA TRP A 569 -45.05 12.31 11.60
C TRP A 569 -45.89 13.56 11.91
N SER A 570 -45.98 14.48 10.95
CA SER A 570 -46.85 15.67 11.05
C SER A 570 -48.33 15.29 11.18
N GLY A 571 -49.13 16.21 11.73
CA GLY A 571 -50.59 16.07 11.77
C GLY A 571 -51.33 16.47 10.49
N GLY A 572 -50.64 16.76 9.39
CA GLY A 572 -51.24 17.25 8.13
C GLY A 572 -51.94 18.62 8.27
N ALA A 573 -51.54 19.42 9.27
CA ALA A 573 -52.19 20.67 9.62
C ALA A 573 -51.33 21.89 9.25
N HIS A 574 -51.99 23.00 8.90
CA HIS A 574 -51.33 24.27 8.53
C HIS A 574 -50.38 24.86 9.59
N LYS A 575 -50.44 24.42 10.84
CA LYS A 575 -49.53 24.83 11.90
C LYS A 575 -48.68 23.63 12.31
N ASP A 576 -47.38 23.80 12.22
CA ASP A 576 -46.41 22.80 12.65
C ASP A 576 -45.27 23.47 13.40
N GLU A 577 -45.25 23.27 14.72
CA GLU A 577 -44.25 23.84 15.63
C GLU A 577 -42.85 23.23 15.45
N ARG A 578 -42.73 22.13 14.70
CA ARG A 578 -41.46 21.49 14.31
C ARG A 578 -40.74 22.28 13.19
N LEU A 579 -41.47 23.15 12.47
CA LEU A 579 -40.94 23.95 11.36
C LEU A 579 -40.47 25.34 11.79
N ALA A 580 -39.38 25.81 11.17
CA ALA A 580 -38.87 27.16 11.35
C ALA A 580 -39.84 28.22 10.79
N GLY A 581 -40.75 28.70 11.63
CA GLY A 581 -41.81 29.65 11.27
C GLY A 581 -43.23 29.18 11.65
N GLY A 582 -43.40 27.92 12.05
CA GLY A 582 -44.65 27.43 12.65
C GLY A 582 -45.84 27.26 11.71
N TYR A 583 -45.67 27.45 10.39
CA TYR A 583 -46.78 27.46 9.43
C TYR A 583 -46.40 26.89 8.07
N GLU A 584 -47.28 26.02 7.54
CA GLU A 584 -47.12 25.39 6.23
C GLU A 584 -48.29 25.75 5.29
N ASN A 585 -47.98 26.20 4.08
CA ASN A 585 -48.99 26.72 3.14
C ASN A 585 -49.86 25.61 2.51
N VAL A 586 -49.33 24.39 2.40
CA VAL A 586 -50.00 23.23 1.80
C VAL A 586 -49.55 21.99 2.58
N PRO A 587 -50.22 21.67 3.70
CA PRO A 587 -49.65 20.74 4.66
C PRO A 587 -49.67 19.27 4.19
N THR A 588 -48.62 18.54 4.56
CA THR A 588 -48.46 17.11 4.31
C THR A 588 -48.20 16.34 5.61
N VAL A 589 -48.58 15.07 5.69
CA VAL A 589 -48.13 14.16 6.77
C VAL A 589 -46.69 13.74 6.47
N ASP A 590 -45.74 14.34 7.18
CA ASP A 590 -44.32 14.26 6.83
C ASP A 590 -43.33 14.30 8.02
N ILE A 591 -42.08 14.00 7.67
CA ILE A 591 -40.89 14.18 8.51
C ILE A 591 -39.80 14.85 7.67
N HIS A 592 -39.28 15.97 8.15
CA HIS A 592 -38.18 16.72 7.55
C HIS A 592 -36.81 16.11 7.89
N MET A 593 -35.84 16.24 6.96
CA MET A 593 -34.48 15.69 7.13
C MET A 593 -33.77 16.21 8.39
N ASN A 594 -34.05 17.43 8.83
CA ASN A 594 -33.45 18.00 10.04
C ASN A 594 -33.96 17.32 11.33
N GLN A 595 -35.19 16.80 11.35
CA GLN A 595 -35.78 16.10 12.50
C GLN A 595 -35.13 14.73 12.77
N ILE A 596 -34.48 14.15 11.76
CA ILE A 596 -33.67 12.93 11.87
C ILE A 596 -32.17 13.20 11.77
N GLU A 597 -31.73 14.47 11.82
CA GLU A 597 -30.32 14.87 11.66
C GLU A 597 -29.66 14.40 10.34
N PHE A 598 -30.40 14.33 9.23
CA PHE A 598 -29.94 13.89 7.91
C PHE A 598 -29.86 15.02 6.87
N GLU A 599 -30.12 16.27 7.27
CA GLU A 599 -30.17 17.43 6.37
C GLU A 599 -28.85 17.70 5.64
N LYS A 600 -27.70 17.54 6.31
CA LYS A 600 -26.39 17.83 5.70
C LYS A 600 -26.03 16.81 4.63
N GLU A 601 -26.32 15.55 4.92
CA GLU A 601 -26.13 14.38 4.08
C GLU A 601 -27.04 14.48 2.85
N TRP A 602 -28.30 14.86 3.06
CA TRP A 602 -29.24 15.13 1.99
C TRP A 602 -28.81 16.29 1.09
N LEU A 603 -28.39 17.43 1.66
CA LEU A 603 -27.87 18.56 0.90
C LEU A 603 -26.61 18.19 0.10
N LYS A 604 -25.75 17.31 0.64
CA LYS A 604 -24.62 16.75 -0.11
C LYS A 604 -25.11 15.89 -1.27
N PHE A 605 -26.12 15.03 -1.07
CA PHE A 605 -26.74 14.26 -2.15
C PHE A 605 -27.29 15.18 -3.26
N LEU A 606 -28.04 16.23 -2.91
CA LEU A 606 -28.55 17.20 -3.90
C LEU A 606 -27.41 17.81 -4.73
N LYS A 607 -26.31 18.18 -4.07
CA LYS A 607 -25.16 18.83 -4.72
C LYS A 607 -24.34 17.88 -5.61
N GLU A 608 -24.14 16.63 -5.21
CA GLU A 608 -23.30 15.67 -5.95
C GLU A 608 -24.07 14.87 -7.02
N TYR A 609 -25.38 14.64 -6.82
CA TYR A 609 -26.17 13.75 -7.68
C TYR A 609 -27.37 14.40 -8.37
N ILE A 610 -27.93 15.48 -7.82
CA ILE A 610 -29.09 16.15 -8.46
C ILE A 610 -28.65 17.33 -9.31
N ALA A 611 -27.76 18.19 -8.81
CA ALA A 611 -27.26 19.34 -9.54
C ALA A 611 -26.69 19.01 -10.93
N PRO A 612 -25.82 17.99 -11.11
CA PRO A 612 -25.30 17.64 -12.44
C PRO A 612 -26.40 17.15 -13.41
N VAL A 613 -27.43 16.46 -12.89
CA VAL A 613 -28.59 16.03 -13.68
C VAL A 613 -29.41 17.25 -14.11
N THR A 614 -29.68 18.20 -13.19
CA THR A 614 -30.38 19.46 -13.53
C THR A 614 -29.63 20.25 -14.61
N GLU A 615 -28.29 20.37 -14.53
CA GLU A 615 -27.48 21.06 -15.55
C GLU A 615 -27.55 20.38 -16.93
N LYS A 616 -27.59 19.04 -17.00
CA LYS A 616 -27.76 18.30 -18.27
C LYS A 616 -29.17 18.50 -18.85
N LEU A 617 -30.21 18.50 -18.02
CA LEU A 617 -31.61 18.51 -18.46
C LEU A 617 -32.17 19.93 -18.69
N TYR A 618 -31.59 20.95 -18.07
CA TYR A 618 -31.92 22.36 -18.27
C TYR A 618 -30.69 23.18 -18.69
N PRO A 619 -30.17 23.01 -19.93
CA PRO A 619 -28.97 23.70 -20.39
C PRO A 619 -29.05 25.22 -20.21
N GLY A 620 -28.08 25.79 -19.50
CA GLY A 620 -28.01 27.22 -19.18
C GLY A 620 -28.53 27.59 -17.78
N TYR A 621 -29.11 26.63 -17.03
CA TYR A 621 -29.36 26.76 -15.61
C TYR A 621 -28.24 26.09 -14.80
N TYR A 622 -27.78 26.78 -13.75
CA TYR A 622 -26.71 26.33 -12.85
C TYR A 622 -27.24 26.32 -11.42
N PRO A 623 -27.67 25.15 -10.89
CA PRO A 623 -28.28 25.03 -9.58
C PRO A 623 -27.25 25.28 -8.47
N LYS A 624 -27.69 25.92 -7.38
CA LYS A 624 -26.92 26.03 -6.14
C LYS A 624 -27.13 24.83 -5.22
N ALA A 625 -28.13 23.99 -5.51
CA ALA A 625 -28.56 22.86 -4.68
C ALA A 625 -28.89 23.26 -3.24
N GLN A 626 -29.44 24.47 -3.05
CA GLN A 626 -29.90 24.95 -1.75
C GLN A 626 -31.36 24.52 -1.56
N ALA A 627 -31.66 23.76 -0.51
CA ALA A 627 -33.03 23.36 -0.21
C ALA A 627 -33.28 23.44 1.30
N ILE A 628 -34.29 24.19 1.71
CA ILE A 628 -34.71 24.32 3.13
C ILE A 628 -35.78 23.27 3.44
N MET A 629 -36.68 23.02 2.51
CA MET A 629 -37.76 22.04 2.66
C MET A 629 -37.31 20.72 2.00
N ASN A 630 -36.82 19.80 2.82
CA ASN A 630 -36.43 18.43 2.45
C ASN A 630 -37.17 17.48 3.38
N PHE A 631 -38.11 16.69 2.88
CA PHE A 631 -39.05 15.93 3.72
C PHE A 631 -39.60 14.69 3.02
N VAL A 632 -39.82 13.62 3.79
CA VAL A 632 -40.55 12.43 3.34
C VAL A 632 -42.02 12.62 3.66
N VAL A 633 -42.87 12.49 2.65
CA VAL A 633 -44.33 12.50 2.80
C VAL A 633 -44.86 11.08 2.81
N ARG A 634 -45.83 10.82 3.69
CA ARG A 634 -46.59 9.57 3.78
C ARG A 634 -48.04 9.81 3.40
N TYR A 635 -48.52 9.12 2.37
CA TYR A 635 -49.94 9.09 2.01
C TYR A 635 -50.58 7.78 2.40
N ARG A 636 -51.74 7.85 3.07
CA ARG A 636 -52.59 6.70 3.42
C ARG A 636 -54.09 7.02 3.24
N PRO A 637 -54.94 6.03 2.91
CA PRO A 637 -56.40 6.21 2.81
C PRO A 637 -57.09 6.72 4.08
N ASP A 638 -56.54 6.41 5.25
CA ASP A 638 -57.07 6.70 6.59
C ASP A 638 -56.44 7.94 7.26
N GLU A 639 -55.36 8.48 6.69
CA GLU A 639 -54.69 9.71 7.14
C GLU A 639 -54.90 10.82 6.08
N GLN A 640 -53.85 11.18 5.34
CA GLN A 640 -53.90 12.08 4.20
C GLN A 640 -53.69 11.28 2.91
N PRO A 641 -54.72 11.03 2.09
CA PRO A 641 -54.57 10.22 0.88
C PRO A 641 -54.05 10.99 -0.34
N SER A 642 -54.21 12.32 -0.36
CA SER A 642 -53.99 13.17 -1.54
C SER A 642 -53.43 14.55 -1.16
N LEU A 643 -52.97 15.31 -2.16
CA LEU A 643 -52.49 16.68 -1.98
C LEU A 643 -53.16 17.60 -3.01
N ARG A 644 -53.81 18.67 -2.52
CA ARG A 644 -54.57 19.62 -3.34
C ARG A 644 -53.69 20.33 -4.39
N PRO A 645 -54.26 20.84 -5.50
CA PRO A 645 -53.53 21.63 -6.48
C PRO A 645 -52.73 22.80 -5.88
N HIS A 646 -51.42 22.85 -6.14
CA HIS A 646 -50.51 23.87 -5.61
C HIS A 646 -49.31 24.17 -6.52
N HIS A 647 -48.51 25.15 -6.10
CA HIS A 647 -47.17 25.42 -6.59
C HIS A 647 -46.17 25.25 -5.44
N ASP A 648 -44.96 24.84 -5.77
CA ASP A 648 -43.89 24.72 -4.80
C ASP A 648 -43.19 26.06 -4.60
N SER A 649 -42.61 26.25 -3.42
CA SER A 649 -41.70 27.38 -3.17
C SER A 649 -40.26 27.01 -3.55
N SER A 650 -40.06 26.61 -4.80
CA SER A 650 -38.77 26.21 -5.37
C SER A 650 -38.55 26.85 -6.76
N THR A 651 -37.30 26.87 -7.24
CA THR A 651 -37.08 27.02 -8.69
C THR A 651 -37.43 25.70 -9.38
N PHE A 652 -36.93 24.58 -8.86
CA PHE A 652 -37.30 23.24 -9.27
C PHE A 652 -37.50 22.32 -8.06
N THR A 653 -38.40 21.36 -8.22
CA THR A 653 -38.69 20.34 -7.22
C THR A 653 -38.21 19.00 -7.74
N ILE A 654 -37.65 18.19 -6.84
CA ILE A 654 -37.47 16.76 -7.07
C ILE A 654 -38.43 15.96 -6.18
N ASN A 655 -38.91 14.85 -6.71
CA ASN A 655 -39.83 13.94 -6.04
C ASN A 655 -39.38 12.50 -6.33
N VAL A 656 -38.90 11.80 -5.31
CA VAL A 656 -38.36 10.43 -5.40
C VAL A 656 -39.36 9.45 -4.81
N ALA A 657 -39.75 8.42 -5.56
CA ALA A 657 -40.59 7.36 -5.02
C ALA A 657 -39.77 6.40 -4.16
N LEU A 658 -40.21 6.17 -2.91
CA LEU A 658 -39.48 5.32 -1.95
C LEU A 658 -40.05 3.90 -1.85
N ASN A 659 -41.24 3.65 -2.37
CA ASN A 659 -41.83 2.32 -2.41
C ASN A 659 -42.65 2.07 -3.68
N SER A 660 -43.09 0.82 -3.87
CA SER A 660 -43.55 0.30 -5.14
C SER A 660 -45.07 0.36 -5.27
N LYS A 661 -45.56 1.00 -6.34
CA LYS A 661 -46.97 0.94 -6.72
C LYS A 661 -47.38 -0.51 -7.05
N ASP A 662 -48.63 -0.84 -6.75
CA ASP A 662 -49.28 -2.14 -6.94
C ASP A 662 -48.70 -3.28 -6.06
N VAL A 663 -47.67 -2.98 -5.25
CA VAL A 663 -47.12 -3.85 -4.19
C VAL A 663 -47.44 -3.26 -2.81
N ASP A 664 -46.98 -2.04 -2.55
CA ASP A 664 -47.09 -1.37 -1.25
C ASP A 664 -48.31 -0.43 -1.15
N TYR A 665 -48.78 0.07 -2.30
CA TYR A 665 -49.94 0.95 -2.41
C TYR A 665 -50.66 0.85 -3.77
N GLU A 666 -51.93 1.24 -3.79
CA GLU A 666 -52.72 1.44 -5.02
C GLU A 666 -53.13 2.91 -5.19
N GLY A 667 -53.40 3.31 -6.43
CA GLY A 667 -53.66 4.71 -6.78
C GLY A 667 -52.40 5.56 -6.74
N GLY A 668 -52.53 6.81 -6.30
CA GLY A 668 -51.40 7.73 -6.22
C GLY A 668 -50.91 8.24 -7.59
N GLY A 669 -49.75 8.88 -7.57
CA GLY A 669 -49.14 9.58 -8.71
C GLY A 669 -49.03 11.10 -8.50
N CYS A 670 -48.80 11.84 -9.58
CA CYS A 670 -48.81 13.30 -9.63
C CYS A 670 -49.46 13.76 -10.94
N ARG A 671 -50.31 14.77 -10.91
CA ARG A 671 -50.97 15.35 -12.11
C ARG A 671 -50.63 16.81 -12.27
N PHE A 672 -50.17 17.20 -13.46
CA PHE A 672 -49.84 18.57 -13.83
C PHE A 672 -51.01 19.21 -14.57
N LEU A 673 -51.80 20.02 -13.87
CA LEU A 673 -53.11 20.50 -14.35
C LEU A 673 -53.02 21.33 -15.64
N ARG A 674 -51.94 22.11 -15.82
CA ARG A 674 -51.74 22.94 -17.02
C ARG A 674 -51.51 22.14 -18.32
N TYR A 675 -51.16 20.85 -18.21
CA TYR A 675 -50.85 19.98 -19.34
C TYR A 675 -51.79 18.78 -19.46
N ASP A 676 -52.75 18.65 -18.53
CA ASP A 676 -53.58 17.45 -18.30
C ASP A 676 -52.78 16.13 -18.32
N CYS A 677 -51.54 16.18 -17.81
CA CYS A 677 -50.58 15.09 -17.86
C CYS A 677 -50.38 14.47 -16.47
N GLN A 678 -50.24 13.14 -16.41
CA GLN A 678 -50.22 12.38 -15.17
C GLN A 678 -49.04 11.41 -15.13
N VAL A 679 -48.31 11.41 -14.01
CA VAL A 679 -47.28 10.42 -13.69
C VAL A 679 -47.90 9.43 -12.71
N GLU A 680 -48.62 8.44 -13.25
CA GLU A 680 -49.44 7.51 -12.46
C GLU A 680 -48.67 6.37 -11.82
N SER A 681 -47.53 5.93 -12.38
CA SER A 681 -46.80 4.73 -11.91
C SER A 681 -45.35 5.05 -11.55
N PRO A 682 -45.10 5.67 -10.37
CA PRO A 682 -43.75 5.94 -9.89
C PRO A 682 -42.96 4.64 -9.68
N ARG A 683 -41.70 4.62 -10.11
CA ARG A 683 -40.75 3.50 -9.95
C ARG A 683 -39.93 3.76 -8.69
N LYS A 684 -39.81 2.78 -7.79
CA LYS A 684 -38.99 2.87 -6.57
C LYS A 684 -37.54 3.31 -6.94
N GLY A 685 -36.99 4.26 -6.19
CA GLY A 685 -35.67 4.84 -6.44
C GLY A 685 -35.58 5.85 -7.60
N TRP A 686 -36.62 6.03 -8.41
CA TRP A 686 -36.64 7.04 -9.47
C TRP A 686 -37.13 8.40 -8.96
N SER A 687 -36.45 9.45 -9.41
CA SER A 687 -36.80 10.84 -9.15
C SER A 687 -37.41 11.49 -10.39
N PHE A 688 -38.55 12.14 -10.24
CA PHE A 688 -39.03 13.09 -11.25
C PHE A 688 -38.74 14.53 -10.82
N MET A 689 -38.40 15.37 -11.80
CA MET A 689 -37.91 16.74 -11.63
C MET A 689 -38.71 17.69 -12.51
N HIS A 690 -39.24 18.76 -11.92
CA HIS A 690 -40.02 19.79 -12.62
C HIS A 690 -39.80 21.18 -12.01
N PRO A 691 -40.04 22.27 -12.75
CA PRO A 691 -40.11 23.62 -12.18
C PRO A 691 -41.16 23.70 -11.06
N GLY A 692 -40.89 24.44 -9.98
CA GLY A 692 -41.83 24.56 -8.85
C GLY A 692 -42.91 25.64 -9.03
N ARG A 693 -42.50 26.78 -9.58
CA ARG A 693 -43.32 28.00 -9.71
C ARG A 693 -43.87 28.21 -11.12
N LEU A 694 -44.94 29.00 -11.21
CA LEU A 694 -45.59 29.54 -12.42
C LEU A 694 -46.21 28.52 -13.39
N THR A 695 -45.46 27.50 -13.83
CA THR A 695 -45.84 26.66 -14.98
C THR A 695 -46.34 25.27 -14.60
N HIS A 696 -45.94 24.72 -13.44
CA HIS A 696 -46.26 23.35 -13.04
C HIS A 696 -47.20 23.33 -11.82
N TYR A 697 -48.39 23.89 -12.00
CA TYR A 697 -49.47 23.78 -11.02
C TYR A 697 -49.94 22.32 -11.00
N HIS A 698 -49.79 21.64 -9.87
CA HIS A 698 -49.90 20.18 -9.81
C HIS A 698 -50.60 19.68 -8.55
N GLU A 699 -51.14 18.46 -8.61
CA GLU A 699 -51.85 17.79 -7.52
C GLU A 699 -51.32 16.37 -7.25
N GLY A 700 -51.32 15.96 -5.99
CA GLY A 700 -51.01 14.61 -5.57
C GLY A 700 -52.25 13.73 -5.62
N LEU A 701 -52.30 12.83 -6.59
CA LEU A 701 -53.45 11.93 -6.80
C LEU A 701 -53.70 11.03 -5.58
N PRO A 702 -54.98 10.67 -5.29
CA PRO A 702 -55.34 9.92 -4.10
C PRO A 702 -54.76 8.50 -4.08
N THR A 703 -54.10 8.15 -2.97
CA THR A 703 -53.69 6.79 -2.63
C THR A 703 -54.92 6.04 -2.09
N THR A 704 -55.33 4.96 -2.77
CA THR A 704 -56.60 4.26 -2.51
C THR A 704 -56.47 3.03 -1.62
N ARG A 705 -55.28 2.42 -1.55
CA ARG A 705 -54.95 1.30 -0.65
C ARG A 705 -53.48 1.36 -0.27
N GLY A 706 -53.11 0.80 0.88
CA GLY A 706 -51.73 0.68 1.33
C GLY A 706 -51.14 2.01 1.81
N THR A 707 -49.81 2.14 1.77
CA THR A 707 -49.10 3.38 2.15
C THR A 707 -48.12 3.76 1.06
N ARG A 708 -48.14 5.02 0.61
CA ARG A 708 -47.20 5.56 -0.38
C ARG A 708 -46.21 6.50 0.31
N TYR A 709 -44.92 6.27 0.11
CA TYR A 709 -43.85 7.15 0.58
C TYR A 709 -43.14 7.83 -0.60
N ILE A 710 -42.93 9.14 -0.48
CA ILE A 710 -42.12 9.92 -1.42
C ILE A 710 -41.15 10.83 -0.66
N MET A 711 -39.96 11.04 -1.20
CA MET A 711 -39.02 12.06 -0.72
C MET A 711 -39.10 13.29 -1.61
N VAL A 712 -39.39 14.45 -1.04
CA VAL A 712 -39.57 15.72 -1.76
C VAL A 712 -38.48 16.71 -1.35
N SER A 713 -38.00 17.51 -2.30
CA SER A 713 -37.11 18.63 -2.00
C SER A 713 -37.41 19.83 -2.88
N PHE A 714 -37.59 20.98 -2.23
CA PHE A 714 -37.80 22.28 -2.87
C PHE A 714 -36.44 22.96 -3.05
N VAL A 715 -35.89 22.87 -4.26
CA VAL A 715 -34.51 23.27 -4.56
C VAL A 715 -34.46 24.67 -5.18
N ASP A 716 -33.46 25.44 -4.74
CA ASP A 716 -33.20 26.84 -5.05
C ASP A 716 -34.47 27.72 -4.89
N PRO A 717 -34.98 27.87 -3.65
CA PRO A 717 -36.23 28.57 -3.32
C PRO A 717 -36.22 30.09 -3.49
#